data_AF-A0A139IE85-F1
#
_entry.id   AF-A0A139IE85-F1
#
_cell.length_a   1.000
_cell.length_b   1.000
_cell.length_c   1.000
_cell.angle_alpha   90.00
_cell.angle_beta   90.00
_cell.angle_gamma   90.00
#
_symmetry.space_group_name_H-M   'P 1'
#
loop_
_entity.id
_entity.type
_entity.pdbx_description
1 polymer ?
#
loop_
_entity_poly.entity_id
_entity_poly.type
_entity_poly.pdbx_seq_one_letter_code
_entity_poly.pdbx_strand_id
1 'polypeptide(L)'
;MSKPSLVLVHGAWHSPKHFGPIVERLEGEYGYKCIAVSLPSTQTPDEAAATLADDSKAVRDAVTAELDAGNHVVVVAHSYGGTPTNNALRGLDAQSRRTSGAETCVQGIAFLNGIPLPAGTAFIDALGGKPHAMHDLRGDFAWVGPPGPEHYFYNEMAEEDQKHWSALLRQQSWLAILDKTEYAAYNDFPCWYLSCQKDQALEPRAQEELVAGAKAGGASIELVKLEGADHTPFIGKHMQATIDFIQGVDAFHFVSAKMTYCRNNHNLTSASFSTRFALFYAQPSAYPNTRRILYRKSQYNPNTCSEAPKFNHTMFSILKDDGYGKNRREGSTSLAAILGVFVPTFIIALINVVAFLLVRNYFRKVYAPRTFLGTIPEKDRTPSSTAHGKSWFHDFRNLTDRFVLQHNSLDAYLYLRFLKFVIYVCLAGALLTWPILFPINATGGGNASQLDRISFSNIAKNDHLWGHTAVAWVFFLGIFAVIAVERLQLIGLRQAYYLSDTYASRLSARTVLFLNVPAEAARPESLKKHFGHQAEHSWPVKDLGDLEDLVEKRNGAAYSLEAAELDYITKYTKLRSKGRPATNGADGAAAEEALSPLAKAARPTSRRPILIGTQVDRIDEARKDVADTVERLEAHRSAPGRNIPAESAVFVAFASQEAAHRAFQQIRFHPHLPLEDRFLSVQPKEVLWKNIQMPIAVRASKASLALAFVIAFTIFFSIPVGLIGTLSNVKELSDRVKWLGWLQDLPDWILGLLVGFVPPFLTSWFVSYVPKLFRHIAKLSGEPTIPQAELKTQAWYMVFQVFQVFLVTTFSSGAAAVATKIAKDPKSAPDLLAESLPKASNFYLTYFILQGTTSAASNLLDYSETLEYLFYEYFWDRTPRDKFQTYAQMRGTPWAAWYPKFTNFLIIAVAYSCIQPLTLGFAAVGLYFYYLSYRYSLLYVRQTKTDTKGEAYKRALQQMPTGLYLAELALIGLFGARKAAAQSTLMIVLLVLTAVGNVLLDRMLRPLELYLGVDKWSEPEQERLLAEEDGADTTDDADLHASAHGRRLGLKKLPKPMPRWLSDFFDSIISASREKASSWLRQDAGWSDDSVQFSEDDIKKAYIAPAFTSKTPKLWIPRDNYGISKQEIEANEREGMASTDEAAEIDEDGRLHWNHNFEEVPIFSKAKAV
;
A
#
# COMPACT_ATOMS: atom_id res chain seq x y z
N MET A 1 -35.65 -33.63 22.91
CA MET A 1 -36.30 -33.13 21.69
C MET A 1 -36.27 -34.27 20.68
N SER A 2 -37.24 -34.34 19.78
CA SER A 2 -37.17 -35.20 18.60
C SER A 2 -36.01 -34.77 17.69
N LYS A 3 -35.52 -35.69 16.86
CA LYS A 3 -34.65 -35.36 15.72
C LYS A 3 -35.43 -34.58 14.67
N PRO A 4 -34.77 -33.73 13.86
CA PRO A 4 -35.42 -33.15 12.69
C PRO A 4 -35.80 -34.23 11.67
N SER A 5 -36.84 -33.96 10.90
CA SER A 5 -37.16 -34.72 9.69
C SER A 5 -36.24 -34.28 8.55
N LEU A 6 -35.74 -35.23 7.77
CA LEU A 6 -34.81 -35.02 6.67
C LEU A 6 -35.57 -35.03 5.35
N VAL A 7 -35.74 -33.85 4.74
CA VAL A 7 -36.37 -33.72 3.42
C VAL A 7 -35.29 -33.84 2.35
N LEU A 8 -35.30 -34.94 1.62
CA LEU A 8 -34.30 -35.31 0.62
C LEU A 8 -34.77 -34.89 -0.78
N VAL A 9 -34.03 -34.00 -1.44
CA VAL A 9 -34.35 -33.45 -2.76
C VAL A 9 -33.30 -33.92 -3.77
N HIS A 10 -33.72 -34.61 -4.84
CA HIS A 10 -32.80 -35.26 -5.78
C HIS A 10 -32.28 -34.31 -6.87
N GLY A 11 -31.22 -34.76 -7.55
CA GLY A 11 -30.65 -34.08 -8.71
C GLY A 11 -31.43 -34.31 -9.99
N ALA A 12 -30.94 -33.72 -11.08
CA ALA A 12 -31.50 -33.92 -12.42
C ALA A 12 -31.36 -35.38 -12.86
N TRP A 13 -32.31 -35.84 -13.68
CA TRP A 13 -32.51 -37.25 -14.11
C TRP A 13 -32.74 -38.28 -12.98
N HIS A 14 -32.37 -37.98 -11.74
CA HIS A 14 -32.55 -38.86 -10.59
C HIS A 14 -34.03 -38.91 -10.15
N SER A 15 -34.31 -39.78 -9.19
CA SER A 15 -35.66 -39.98 -8.64
C SER A 15 -35.56 -40.44 -7.18
N PRO A 16 -36.63 -40.34 -6.36
CA PRO A 16 -36.59 -40.69 -4.93
C PRO A 16 -36.01 -42.08 -4.61
N LYS A 17 -36.14 -43.04 -5.55
CA LYS A 17 -35.59 -44.39 -5.43
C LYS A 17 -34.08 -44.42 -5.19
N HIS A 18 -33.33 -43.45 -5.71
CA HIS A 18 -31.87 -43.37 -5.55
C HIS A 18 -31.45 -43.06 -4.10
N PHE A 19 -32.33 -42.45 -3.31
CA PHE A 19 -32.10 -42.27 -1.88
C PHE A 19 -32.51 -43.50 -1.04
N GLY A 20 -33.11 -44.53 -1.63
CA GLY A 20 -33.60 -45.72 -0.90
C GLY A 20 -32.60 -46.30 0.09
N PRO A 21 -31.36 -46.62 -0.31
CA PRO A 21 -30.35 -47.19 0.59
C PRO A 21 -29.94 -46.27 1.75
N ILE A 22 -29.82 -44.96 1.52
CA ILE A 22 -29.48 -44.01 2.59
C ILE A 22 -30.67 -43.74 3.51
N VAL A 23 -31.90 -43.76 2.99
CA VAL A 23 -33.14 -43.65 3.77
C VAL A 23 -33.30 -44.84 4.70
N GLU A 24 -33.18 -46.07 4.19
CA GLU A 24 -33.30 -47.30 4.99
C GLU A 24 -32.35 -47.29 6.19
N ARG A 25 -31.11 -46.81 6.00
CA ARG A 25 -30.13 -46.66 7.08
C ARG A 25 -30.42 -45.47 8.00
N LEU A 26 -30.77 -44.30 7.47
CA LEU A 26 -31.07 -43.11 8.27
C LEU A 26 -32.28 -43.30 9.19
N GLU A 27 -33.30 -44.02 8.73
CA GLU A 27 -34.46 -44.37 9.54
C GLU A 27 -34.17 -45.58 10.46
N GLY A 28 -33.64 -46.67 9.90
CA GLY A 28 -33.47 -47.95 10.63
C GLY A 28 -32.33 -47.99 11.64
N GLU A 29 -31.14 -47.48 11.30
CA GLU A 29 -29.97 -47.47 12.19
C GLU A 29 -29.90 -46.21 13.05
N TYR A 30 -30.38 -45.08 12.53
CA TYR A 30 -30.13 -43.75 13.11
C TYR A 30 -31.39 -43.00 13.57
N GLY A 31 -32.60 -43.52 13.33
CA GLY A 31 -33.85 -42.98 13.89
C GLY A 31 -34.19 -41.56 13.43
N TYR A 32 -33.81 -41.16 12.22
CA TYR A 32 -34.42 -40.02 11.55
C TYR A 32 -35.77 -40.40 10.95
N LYS A 33 -36.54 -39.40 10.51
CA LYS A 33 -37.67 -39.56 9.59
C LYS A 33 -37.27 -38.94 8.26
N CYS A 34 -37.41 -39.66 7.15
CA CYS A 34 -36.91 -39.25 5.84
C CYS A 34 -38.04 -39.09 4.82
N ILE A 35 -38.04 -37.97 4.10
CA ILE A 35 -39.04 -37.62 3.09
C ILE A 35 -38.33 -37.33 1.78
N ALA A 36 -38.27 -38.33 0.88
CA ALA A 36 -37.67 -38.18 -0.44
C ALA A 36 -38.68 -37.55 -1.42
N VAL A 37 -38.46 -36.29 -1.78
CA VAL A 37 -39.34 -35.50 -2.66
C VAL A 37 -39.19 -35.97 -4.10
N SER A 38 -40.29 -36.30 -4.77
CA SER A 38 -40.31 -36.48 -6.23
C SER A 38 -40.48 -35.13 -6.89
N LEU A 39 -39.51 -34.72 -7.72
CA LEU A 39 -39.60 -33.48 -8.50
C LEU A 39 -40.45 -33.69 -9.77
N PRO A 40 -41.49 -32.87 -10.01
CA PRO A 40 -42.20 -32.83 -11.30
C PRO A 40 -41.29 -32.69 -12.52
N SER A 41 -40.17 -31.98 -12.44
CA SER A 41 -39.24 -31.85 -13.56
C SER A 41 -38.54 -33.15 -13.97
N THR A 42 -38.65 -34.24 -13.20
CA THR A 42 -37.93 -35.49 -13.44
C THR A 42 -38.89 -36.69 -13.60
N GLN A 43 -39.49 -36.76 -14.78
CA GLN A 43 -40.62 -37.62 -15.15
C GLN A 43 -40.38 -38.38 -16.47
N THR A 44 -41.36 -39.15 -16.94
CA THR A 44 -41.36 -39.76 -18.28
C THR A 44 -41.97 -38.80 -19.32
N PRO A 45 -41.60 -38.87 -20.62
CA PRO A 45 -41.91 -37.81 -21.60
C PRO A 45 -43.36 -37.76 -22.08
N ASP A 46 -44.26 -38.56 -21.49
CA ASP A 46 -45.69 -38.63 -21.81
C ASP A 46 -46.50 -37.51 -21.14
N GLU A 47 -45.88 -36.75 -20.22
CA GLU A 47 -46.46 -35.64 -19.47
C GLU A 47 -45.80 -34.30 -19.84
N ALA A 48 -46.52 -33.18 -19.68
CA ALA A 48 -46.03 -31.85 -20.04
C ALA A 48 -44.82 -31.43 -19.18
N ALA A 49 -43.82 -30.81 -19.81
CA ALA A 49 -42.57 -30.39 -19.15
C ALA A 49 -42.83 -29.39 -18.01
N ALA A 50 -42.54 -29.78 -16.78
CA ALA A 50 -42.74 -28.96 -15.58
C ALA A 50 -41.68 -27.84 -15.45
N THR A 51 -42.01 -26.80 -14.68
CA THR A 51 -41.15 -25.63 -14.42
C THR A 51 -40.37 -25.74 -13.11
N LEU A 52 -39.40 -24.86 -12.90
CA LEU A 52 -38.74 -24.71 -11.60
C LEU A 52 -39.73 -24.31 -10.50
N ALA A 53 -40.83 -23.61 -10.84
CA ALA A 53 -41.85 -23.25 -9.86
C ALA A 53 -42.62 -24.47 -9.34
N ASP A 54 -42.88 -25.47 -10.20
CA ASP A 54 -43.55 -26.72 -9.83
C ASP A 54 -42.67 -27.56 -8.88
N ASP A 55 -41.37 -27.66 -9.18
CA ASP A 55 -40.39 -28.30 -8.29
C ASP A 55 -40.25 -27.56 -6.96
N SER A 56 -40.17 -26.22 -7.01
CA SER A 56 -40.10 -25.37 -5.82
C SER A 56 -41.34 -25.54 -4.93
N LYS A 57 -42.51 -25.75 -5.54
CA LYS A 57 -43.76 -26.08 -4.84
C LYS A 57 -43.71 -27.48 -4.25
N ALA A 58 -43.28 -28.50 -4.99
CA ALA A 58 -43.18 -29.87 -4.49
C ALA A 58 -42.25 -29.99 -3.26
N VAL A 59 -41.10 -29.30 -3.28
CA VAL A 59 -40.19 -29.22 -2.13
C VAL A 59 -40.84 -28.44 -0.98
N ARG A 60 -41.51 -27.31 -1.23
CA ARG A 60 -42.20 -26.53 -0.20
C ARG A 60 -43.32 -27.33 0.49
N ASP A 61 -44.17 -28.00 -0.27
CA ASP A 61 -45.30 -28.76 0.26
C ASP A 61 -44.79 -29.87 1.21
N ALA A 62 -43.74 -30.59 0.82
CA ALA A 62 -43.11 -31.61 1.66
C ALA A 62 -42.49 -31.03 2.95
N VAL A 63 -41.78 -29.90 2.86
CA VAL A 63 -41.21 -29.22 4.03
C VAL A 63 -42.31 -28.72 4.97
N THR A 64 -43.35 -28.07 4.45
CA THR A 64 -44.44 -27.50 5.26
C THR A 64 -45.29 -28.58 5.93
N ALA A 65 -45.54 -29.71 5.26
CA ALA A 65 -46.23 -30.85 5.86
C ALA A 65 -45.53 -31.37 7.13
N GLU A 66 -44.19 -31.44 7.15
CA GLU A 66 -43.46 -31.85 8.35
C GLU A 66 -43.40 -30.77 9.43
N LEU A 67 -43.24 -29.50 9.03
CA LEU A 67 -43.28 -28.37 9.97
C LEU A 67 -44.62 -28.30 10.71
N ASP A 68 -45.72 -28.50 9.99
CA ASP A 68 -47.07 -28.39 10.54
C ASP A 68 -47.53 -29.71 11.20
N ALA A 69 -46.87 -30.84 10.92
CA ALA A 69 -46.94 -32.07 11.72
C ALA A 69 -46.15 -31.99 13.06
N GLY A 70 -45.53 -30.87 13.37
CA GLY A 70 -44.82 -30.64 14.64
C GLY A 70 -43.33 -31.01 14.64
N ASN A 71 -42.74 -31.30 13.48
CA ASN A 71 -41.31 -31.59 13.35
C ASN A 71 -40.50 -30.35 12.98
N HIS A 72 -39.24 -30.29 13.43
CA HIS A 72 -38.23 -29.46 12.75
C HIS A 72 -37.76 -30.15 11.47
N VAL A 73 -37.24 -29.39 10.51
CA VAL A 73 -36.79 -29.92 9.21
C VAL A 73 -35.35 -29.51 8.92
N VAL A 74 -34.56 -30.44 8.38
CA VAL A 74 -33.31 -30.16 7.65
C VAL A 74 -33.52 -30.62 6.21
N VAL A 75 -33.17 -29.78 5.24
CA VAL A 75 -33.28 -30.14 3.81
C VAL A 75 -31.93 -30.63 3.30
N VAL A 76 -31.92 -31.82 2.72
CA VAL A 76 -30.74 -32.46 2.12
C VAL A 76 -30.91 -32.41 0.60
N ALA A 77 -30.14 -31.56 -0.08
CA ALA A 77 -30.35 -31.21 -1.48
C ALA A 77 -29.18 -31.69 -2.35
N HIS A 78 -29.44 -32.63 -3.27
CA HIS A 78 -28.45 -33.19 -4.18
C HIS A 78 -28.45 -32.47 -5.54
N SER A 79 -27.26 -32.07 -6.03
CA SER A 79 -27.06 -31.58 -7.41
C SER A 79 -28.08 -30.48 -7.79
N TYR A 80 -28.84 -30.66 -8.87
CA TYR A 80 -29.95 -29.77 -9.28
C TYR A 80 -30.92 -29.41 -8.15
N GLY A 81 -31.24 -30.33 -7.25
CA GLY A 81 -32.20 -30.15 -6.15
C GLY A 81 -31.90 -28.98 -5.21
N GLY A 82 -30.67 -28.45 -5.22
CA GLY A 82 -30.34 -27.19 -4.54
C GLY A 82 -31.10 -25.97 -5.09
N THR A 83 -31.45 -25.98 -6.38
CA THR A 83 -32.13 -24.87 -7.08
C THR A 83 -33.62 -24.72 -6.70
N PRO A 84 -34.48 -25.76 -6.75
CA PRO A 84 -35.85 -25.65 -6.21
C PRO A 84 -35.87 -25.49 -4.69
N THR A 85 -34.91 -26.09 -3.96
CA THR A 85 -34.74 -25.85 -2.51
C THR A 85 -34.53 -24.36 -2.20
N ASN A 86 -33.74 -23.66 -3.02
CA ASN A 86 -33.47 -22.24 -2.87
C ASN A 86 -34.74 -21.38 -2.91
N ASN A 87 -35.67 -21.65 -3.83
CA ASN A 87 -36.98 -20.99 -3.85
C ASN A 87 -37.91 -21.46 -2.72
N ALA A 88 -37.97 -22.77 -2.48
CA ALA A 88 -38.94 -23.42 -1.61
C ALA A 88 -38.92 -22.88 -0.17
N LEU A 89 -37.76 -22.47 0.34
CA LEU A 89 -37.56 -22.16 1.76
C LEU A 89 -37.88 -20.72 2.20
N ARG A 90 -38.30 -19.84 1.28
CA ARG A 90 -38.58 -18.41 1.55
C ARG A 90 -39.50 -18.19 2.77
N GLY A 91 -38.96 -17.67 3.87
CA GLY A 91 -39.70 -17.37 5.11
C GLY A 91 -40.04 -18.59 5.99
N LEU A 92 -39.38 -19.73 5.82
CA LEU A 92 -39.53 -20.91 6.70
C LEU A 92 -38.48 -21.00 7.83
N ASP A 93 -37.72 -19.92 8.02
CA ASP A 93 -36.67 -19.78 9.01
C ASP A 93 -37.19 -19.61 10.45
N ALA A 94 -36.28 -19.73 11.41
CA ALA A 94 -36.58 -19.68 12.84
C ALA A 94 -37.10 -18.32 13.34
N GLN A 95 -36.84 -17.21 12.63
CA GLN A 95 -37.37 -15.90 12.97
C GLN A 95 -38.76 -15.71 12.36
N SER A 96 -38.95 -15.99 11.06
CA SER A 96 -40.24 -15.87 10.39
C SER A 96 -41.32 -16.80 10.94
N ARG A 97 -40.98 -18.06 11.25
CA ARG A 97 -41.93 -19.01 11.90
C ARG A 97 -42.30 -18.55 13.32
N ARG A 98 -41.35 -18.05 14.12
CA ARG A 98 -41.65 -17.49 15.46
C ARG A 98 -42.51 -16.23 15.38
N THR A 99 -42.28 -15.36 14.40
CA THR A 99 -43.09 -14.14 14.19
C THR A 99 -44.53 -14.47 13.77
N SER A 100 -44.75 -15.61 13.10
CA SER A 100 -46.09 -16.14 12.80
C SER A 100 -46.66 -17.07 13.90
N GLY A 101 -45.98 -17.20 15.05
CA GLY A 101 -46.45 -17.97 16.21
C GLY A 101 -46.23 -19.48 16.13
N ALA A 102 -45.49 -19.98 15.13
CA ALA A 102 -45.16 -21.38 14.99
C ALA A 102 -43.86 -21.76 15.73
N GLU A 103 -43.87 -22.88 16.44
CA GLU A 103 -42.71 -23.38 17.20
C GLU A 103 -41.68 -24.10 16.32
N THR A 104 -42.15 -24.74 15.23
CA THR A 104 -41.32 -25.47 14.26
C THR A 104 -40.77 -24.56 13.17
N CYS A 105 -39.55 -24.86 12.71
CA CYS A 105 -38.88 -24.18 11.61
C CYS A 105 -37.93 -25.12 10.87
N VAL A 106 -37.52 -24.73 9.66
CA VAL A 106 -36.35 -25.33 9.01
C VAL A 106 -35.10 -24.88 9.78
N GLN A 107 -34.20 -25.80 10.05
CA GLN A 107 -32.99 -25.56 10.84
C GLN A 107 -31.82 -25.14 9.95
N GLY A 108 -31.57 -25.87 8.86
CA GLY A 108 -30.51 -25.60 7.91
C GLY A 108 -30.60 -26.45 6.64
N ILE A 109 -29.62 -26.29 5.74
CA ILE A 109 -29.56 -26.96 4.44
C ILE A 109 -28.24 -27.73 4.31
N ALA A 110 -28.31 -29.00 3.89
CA ALA A 110 -27.17 -29.86 3.61
C ALA A 110 -27.10 -30.15 2.10
N PHE A 111 -26.22 -29.46 1.39
CA PHE A 111 -25.98 -29.70 -0.03
C PHE A 111 -25.07 -30.91 -0.22
N LEU A 112 -25.53 -31.91 -0.98
CA LEU A 112 -24.69 -33.00 -1.49
C LEU A 112 -24.33 -32.63 -2.94
N ASN A 113 -23.10 -32.16 -3.16
CA ASN A 113 -22.62 -31.63 -4.46
C ASN A 113 -23.67 -30.75 -5.19
N GLY A 114 -24.42 -29.97 -4.39
CA GLY A 114 -25.59 -29.21 -4.83
C GLY A 114 -25.23 -27.91 -5.55
N ILE A 115 -26.20 -27.31 -6.23
CA ILE A 115 -25.99 -26.04 -6.95
C ILE A 115 -26.80 -24.92 -6.26
N PRO A 116 -26.18 -24.14 -5.35
CA PRO A 116 -26.79 -22.98 -4.68
C PRO A 116 -26.71 -21.72 -5.56
N LEU A 117 -27.78 -21.43 -6.30
CA LEU A 117 -27.84 -20.32 -7.26
C LEU A 117 -28.22 -18.95 -6.64
N PRO A 118 -27.57 -17.84 -7.02
CA PRO A 118 -28.06 -16.50 -6.70
C PRO A 118 -29.42 -16.17 -7.34
N ALA A 119 -30.25 -15.39 -6.64
CA ALA A 119 -31.51 -14.88 -7.19
C ALA A 119 -31.29 -14.14 -8.52
N GLY A 120 -32.10 -14.46 -9.53
CA GLY A 120 -32.01 -13.95 -10.90
C GLY A 120 -31.18 -14.80 -11.87
N THR A 121 -30.56 -15.90 -11.41
CA THR A 121 -29.79 -16.85 -12.25
C THR A 121 -30.57 -18.15 -12.49
N ALA A 122 -30.32 -18.78 -13.64
CA ALA A 122 -30.87 -20.09 -14.01
C ALA A 122 -29.83 -21.20 -13.83
N PHE A 123 -30.26 -22.46 -13.79
CA PHE A 123 -29.32 -23.59 -13.65
C PHE A 123 -28.33 -23.67 -14.81
N ILE A 124 -28.79 -23.33 -16.02
CA ILE A 124 -27.93 -23.25 -17.20
C ILE A 124 -26.80 -22.21 -17.07
N ASP A 125 -26.97 -21.15 -16.27
CA ASP A 125 -25.95 -20.12 -16.07
C ASP A 125 -24.73 -20.69 -15.31
N ALA A 126 -24.96 -21.59 -14.34
CA ALA A 126 -23.91 -22.31 -13.61
C ALA A 126 -23.15 -23.33 -14.48
N LEU A 127 -23.72 -23.72 -15.63
CA LEU A 127 -23.08 -24.53 -16.66
C LEU A 127 -22.42 -23.69 -17.77
N GLY A 128 -22.27 -22.37 -17.58
CA GLY A 128 -21.67 -21.46 -18.55
C GLY A 128 -22.63 -20.95 -19.64
N GLY A 129 -23.95 -21.04 -19.40
CA GLY A 129 -25.00 -20.49 -20.27
C GLY A 129 -25.27 -21.32 -21.54
N LYS A 130 -24.79 -22.56 -21.62
CA LYS A 130 -24.98 -23.47 -22.76
C LYS A 130 -25.19 -24.92 -22.27
N PRO A 131 -25.87 -25.79 -23.04
CA PRO A 131 -26.00 -27.20 -22.68
C PRO A 131 -24.61 -27.87 -22.62
N HIS A 132 -24.27 -28.44 -21.46
CA HIS A 132 -23.07 -29.29 -21.33
C HIS A 132 -23.28 -30.62 -22.08
N ALA A 133 -22.20 -31.29 -22.51
CA ALA A 133 -22.23 -32.50 -23.35
C ALA A 133 -23.12 -33.65 -22.82
N MET A 134 -23.32 -33.71 -21.50
CA MET A 134 -24.24 -34.63 -20.83
C MET A 134 -25.74 -34.39 -21.11
N HIS A 135 -26.13 -33.33 -21.84
CA HIS A 135 -27.52 -33.00 -22.14
C HIS A 135 -27.89 -33.32 -23.59
N ASP A 136 -28.44 -34.51 -23.82
CA ASP A 136 -29.05 -34.89 -25.10
C ASP A 136 -30.49 -34.35 -25.16
N LEU A 137 -30.64 -33.15 -25.73
CA LEU A 137 -31.91 -32.42 -25.80
C LEU A 137 -32.82 -32.94 -26.92
N ARG A 138 -34.04 -33.34 -26.58
CA ARG A 138 -35.05 -33.83 -27.53
C ARG A 138 -36.41 -33.21 -27.19
N GLY A 139 -36.73 -32.09 -27.84
CA GLY A 139 -37.88 -31.26 -27.45
C GLY A 139 -37.64 -30.59 -26.10
N ASP A 140 -38.68 -30.52 -25.27
CA ASP A 140 -38.64 -29.86 -23.95
C ASP A 140 -37.97 -30.71 -22.84
N PHE A 141 -37.34 -31.83 -23.19
CA PHE A 141 -36.70 -32.78 -22.27
C PHE A 141 -35.24 -33.09 -22.65
N ALA A 142 -34.43 -33.36 -21.62
CA ALA A 142 -33.04 -33.79 -21.73
C ALA A 142 -32.86 -35.25 -21.28
N TRP A 143 -32.12 -36.03 -22.08
CA TRP A 143 -31.55 -37.33 -21.72
C TRP A 143 -30.08 -37.15 -21.32
N VAL A 144 -29.51 -38.16 -20.64
CA VAL A 144 -28.06 -38.18 -20.35
C VAL A 144 -27.30 -38.51 -21.64
N GLY A 145 -26.49 -37.56 -22.11
CA GLY A 145 -25.69 -37.68 -23.32
C GLY A 145 -24.44 -38.57 -23.17
N PRO A 146 -23.78 -38.94 -24.29
CA PRO A 146 -22.52 -39.67 -24.28
C PRO A 146 -21.42 -38.92 -23.50
N PRO A 147 -20.51 -39.63 -22.77
CA PRO A 147 -20.32 -41.07 -22.76
C PRO A 147 -21.34 -41.89 -21.94
N GLY A 148 -22.24 -41.25 -21.17
CA GLY A 148 -23.35 -41.92 -20.47
C GLY A 148 -23.34 -41.77 -18.94
N PRO A 149 -24.45 -42.12 -18.26
CA PRO A 149 -24.61 -41.98 -16.81
C PRO A 149 -23.61 -42.81 -15.98
N GLU A 150 -23.10 -43.92 -16.52
CA GLU A 150 -22.07 -44.76 -15.90
C GLU A 150 -20.77 -43.98 -15.66
N HIS A 151 -20.43 -43.06 -16.57
CA HIS A 151 -19.29 -42.15 -16.43
C HIS A 151 -19.66 -40.91 -15.61
N TYR A 152 -20.79 -40.27 -15.93
CA TYR A 152 -21.15 -38.99 -15.30
C TYR A 152 -21.51 -39.11 -13.81
N PHE A 153 -22.22 -40.17 -13.43
CA PHE A 153 -22.79 -40.30 -12.09
C PHE A 153 -22.17 -41.43 -11.26
N TYR A 154 -21.92 -42.60 -11.85
CA TYR A 154 -21.64 -43.85 -11.12
C TYR A 154 -20.22 -44.39 -11.33
N ASN A 155 -19.25 -43.52 -11.67
CA ASN A 155 -17.92 -43.95 -12.14
C ASN A 155 -17.07 -44.69 -11.09
N GLU A 156 -17.46 -44.69 -9.82
CA GLU A 156 -16.75 -45.36 -8.74
C GLU A 156 -17.40 -46.68 -8.26
N MET A 157 -18.41 -47.16 -9.01
CA MET A 157 -19.18 -48.40 -8.76
C MET A 157 -18.78 -49.56 -9.69
N ALA A 158 -19.30 -50.77 -9.41
CA ALA A 158 -19.13 -51.93 -10.29
C ALA A 158 -20.11 -51.89 -11.48
N GLU A 159 -19.76 -52.55 -12.60
CA GLU A 159 -20.52 -52.49 -13.85
C GLU A 159 -21.98 -52.99 -13.73
N GLU A 160 -22.28 -53.88 -12.78
CA GLU A 160 -23.65 -54.34 -12.49
C GLU A 160 -24.44 -53.29 -11.71
N ASP A 161 -23.85 -52.65 -10.69
CA ASP A 161 -24.45 -51.55 -9.93
C ASP A 161 -24.70 -50.34 -10.83
N GLN A 162 -23.72 -49.99 -11.68
CA GLN A 162 -23.83 -48.91 -12.66
C GLN A 162 -25.09 -49.07 -13.52
N LYS A 163 -25.27 -50.26 -14.12
CA LYS A 163 -26.47 -50.56 -14.94
C LYS A 163 -27.76 -50.54 -14.12
N HIS A 164 -27.73 -50.96 -12.86
CA HIS A 164 -28.88 -50.91 -11.97
C HIS A 164 -29.34 -49.48 -11.70
N TRP A 165 -28.43 -48.58 -11.32
CA TRP A 165 -28.76 -47.19 -11.01
C TRP A 165 -29.09 -46.38 -12.28
N SER A 166 -28.35 -46.56 -13.38
CA SER A 166 -28.69 -45.97 -14.69
C SER A 166 -30.11 -46.30 -15.15
N ALA A 167 -30.60 -47.51 -14.87
CA ALA A 167 -31.97 -47.94 -15.22
C ALA A 167 -33.08 -47.32 -14.36
N LEU A 168 -32.75 -46.57 -13.29
CA LEU A 168 -33.71 -45.84 -12.45
C LEU A 168 -33.81 -44.35 -12.79
N LEU A 169 -32.97 -43.87 -13.70
CA LEU A 169 -33.00 -42.49 -14.22
C LEU A 169 -34.24 -42.23 -15.08
N ARG A 170 -34.64 -40.96 -15.10
CA ARG A 170 -35.78 -40.40 -15.84
C ARG A 170 -35.33 -39.22 -16.68
N GLN A 171 -36.21 -38.66 -17.50
CA GLN A 171 -35.92 -37.49 -18.32
C GLN A 171 -36.05 -36.21 -17.48
N GLN A 172 -35.19 -35.23 -17.76
CA GLN A 172 -35.20 -33.94 -17.09
C GLN A 172 -35.92 -32.90 -17.96
N SER A 173 -36.91 -32.20 -17.41
CA SER A 173 -37.54 -31.03 -18.06
C SER A 173 -36.48 -29.95 -18.28
N TRP A 174 -36.39 -29.48 -19.52
CA TRP A 174 -35.46 -28.42 -19.92
C TRP A 174 -35.95 -27.04 -19.50
N LEU A 175 -37.27 -26.84 -19.36
CA LEU A 175 -37.84 -25.59 -18.86
C LEU A 175 -37.34 -25.29 -17.44
N ALA A 176 -37.39 -26.29 -16.55
CA ALA A 176 -36.91 -26.19 -15.17
C ALA A 176 -35.37 -25.97 -15.03
N ILE A 177 -34.61 -26.10 -16.11
CA ILE A 177 -33.16 -25.81 -16.20
C ILE A 177 -32.90 -24.37 -16.71
N LEU A 178 -33.79 -23.85 -17.56
CA LEU A 178 -33.74 -22.49 -18.10
C LEU A 178 -34.41 -21.45 -17.20
N ASP A 179 -35.35 -21.87 -16.34
CA ASP A 179 -36.00 -21.03 -15.35
C ASP A 179 -35.00 -20.46 -14.33
N LYS A 180 -35.29 -19.24 -13.87
CA LYS A 180 -34.45 -18.51 -12.92
C LYS A 180 -34.95 -18.69 -11.48
N THR A 181 -34.04 -18.92 -10.54
CA THR A 181 -34.40 -18.86 -9.12
C THR A 181 -34.69 -17.42 -8.70
N GLU A 182 -35.72 -17.21 -7.89
CA GLU A 182 -36.07 -15.89 -7.36
C GLU A 182 -35.44 -15.61 -5.99
N TYR A 183 -34.80 -16.59 -5.37
CA TYR A 183 -34.38 -16.52 -3.97
C TYR A 183 -33.14 -17.38 -3.71
N ALA A 184 -32.40 -17.03 -2.67
CA ALA A 184 -31.14 -17.65 -2.30
C ALA A 184 -31.18 -18.01 -0.81
N ALA A 185 -31.86 -19.11 -0.48
CA ALA A 185 -32.07 -19.57 0.89
C ALA A 185 -30.76 -19.72 1.68
N TYR A 186 -29.64 -20.03 1.00
CA TYR A 186 -28.32 -20.15 1.62
C TYR A 186 -27.80 -18.86 2.31
N ASN A 187 -28.45 -17.72 2.12
CA ASN A 187 -28.14 -16.48 2.86
C ASN A 187 -28.82 -16.43 4.23
N ASP A 188 -30.02 -17.00 4.36
CA ASP A 188 -30.87 -16.90 5.56
C ASP A 188 -30.83 -18.18 6.42
N PHE A 189 -30.40 -19.31 5.85
CA PHE A 189 -30.22 -20.59 6.55
C PHE A 189 -28.74 -20.95 6.71
N PRO A 190 -28.33 -21.52 7.86
CA PRO A 190 -27.01 -22.13 7.98
C PRO A 190 -26.91 -23.33 7.05
N CYS A 191 -25.78 -23.43 6.35
CA CYS A 191 -25.60 -24.39 5.26
C CYS A 191 -24.34 -25.22 5.41
N TRP A 192 -24.41 -26.45 4.93
CA TRP A 192 -23.28 -27.37 4.82
C TRP A 192 -23.20 -27.91 3.39
N TYR A 193 -21.99 -28.20 2.93
CA TYR A 193 -21.73 -28.64 1.57
C TYR A 193 -20.74 -29.81 1.57
N LEU A 194 -21.16 -30.96 1.03
CA LEU A 194 -20.32 -32.13 0.80
C LEU A 194 -19.88 -32.12 -0.67
N SER A 195 -18.57 -31.96 -0.91
CA SER A 195 -17.99 -31.82 -2.25
C SER A 195 -17.27 -33.09 -2.69
N CYS A 196 -17.74 -33.71 -3.76
CA CYS A 196 -17.35 -35.06 -4.18
C CYS A 196 -16.21 -35.00 -5.20
N GLN A 197 -15.02 -35.51 -4.84
CA GLN A 197 -13.77 -35.20 -5.56
C GLN A 197 -13.53 -35.99 -6.86
N LYS A 198 -14.44 -36.89 -7.27
CA LYS A 198 -14.44 -37.57 -8.59
C LYS A 198 -15.71 -37.32 -9.41
N ASP A 199 -16.57 -36.40 -8.98
CA ASP A 199 -17.75 -35.99 -9.74
C ASP A 199 -17.39 -35.56 -11.17
N GLN A 200 -17.98 -36.21 -12.18
CA GLN A 200 -17.76 -35.92 -13.61
C GLN A 200 -18.93 -35.13 -14.23
N ALA A 201 -20.05 -34.98 -13.51
CA ALA A 201 -21.21 -34.23 -13.93
C ALA A 201 -21.16 -32.76 -13.47
N LEU A 202 -20.60 -32.53 -12.28
CA LEU A 202 -20.29 -31.21 -11.74
C LEU A 202 -18.88 -31.27 -11.14
N GLU A 203 -17.87 -30.87 -11.91
CA GLU A 203 -16.46 -30.99 -11.51
C GLU A 203 -16.19 -30.42 -10.10
N PRO A 204 -15.29 -31.01 -9.30
CA PRO A 204 -15.01 -30.56 -7.94
C PRO A 204 -14.63 -29.07 -7.86
N ARG A 205 -13.94 -28.57 -8.89
CA ARG A 205 -13.61 -27.16 -9.04
C ARG A 205 -14.85 -26.26 -9.15
N ALA A 206 -15.85 -26.66 -9.94
CA ALA A 206 -17.10 -25.90 -10.09
C ALA A 206 -17.91 -25.89 -8.79
N GLN A 207 -17.93 -27.00 -8.06
CA GLN A 207 -18.52 -27.07 -6.71
C GLN A 207 -17.86 -26.06 -5.76
N GLU A 208 -16.52 -26.01 -5.75
CA GLU A 208 -15.77 -25.07 -4.91
C GLU A 208 -15.94 -23.61 -5.34
N GLU A 209 -16.00 -23.31 -6.64
CA GLU A 209 -16.24 -21.97 -7.16
C GLU A 209 -17.67 -21.48 -6.85
N LEU A 210 -18.70 -22.34 -6.93
CA LEU A 210 -20.07 -22.04 -6.48
C LEU A 210 -20.13 -21.71 -4.99
N VAL A 211 -19.52 -22.55 -4.13
CA VAL A 211 -19.47 -22.33 -2.68
C VAL A 211 -18.67 -21.07 -2.33
N ALA A 212 -17.58 -20.78 -3.06
CA ALA A 212 -16.80 -19.56 -2.89
C ALA A 212 -17.60 -18.30 -3.31
N GLY A 213 -18.38 -18.38 -4.39
CA GLY A 213 -19.26 -17.32 -4.86
C GLY A 213 -20.35 -16.98 -3.84
N ALA A 214 -21.07 -18.00 -3.33
CA ALA A 214 -22.06 -17.82 -2.29
C ALA A 214 -21.45 -17.21 -1.00
N LYS A 215 -20.28 -17.68 -0.57
CA LYS A 215 -19.53 -17.09 0.57
C LYS A 215 -19.12 -15.64 0.33
N ALA A 216 -18.73 -15.28 -0.90
CA ALA A 216 -18.42 -13.89 -1.26
C ALA A 216 -19.67 -12.98 -1.21
N GLY A 217 -20.85 -13.54 -1.46
CA GLY A 217 -22.15 -12.88 -1.24
C GLY A 217 -22.61 -12.79 0.22
N GLY A 218 -21.88 -13.39 1.16
CA GLY A 218 -22.16 -13.35 2.61
C GLY A 218 -22.71 -14.66 3.21
N ALA A 219 -22.88 -15.71 2.40
CA ALA A 219 -23.47 -16.99 2.85
C ALA A 219 -22.64 -17.73 3.91
N SER A 220 -23.33 -18.33 4.88
CA SER A 220 -22.70 -19.13 5.94
C SER A 220 -22.71 -20.62 5.59
N ILE A 221 -21.79 -21.03 4.71
CA ILE A 221 -21.64 -22.41 4.22
C ILE A 221 -20.38 -23.07 4.81
N GLU A 222 -20.51 -24.21 5.50
CA GLU A 222 -19.37 -25.08 5.83
C GLU A 222 -19.09 -26.05 4.67
N LEU A 223 -17.83 -26.27 4.31
CA LEU A 223 -17.42 -27.08 3.15
C LEU A 223 -16.59 -28.28 3.60
N VAL A 224 -17.06 -29.47 3.28
CA VAL A 224 -16.41 -30.76 3.54
C VAL A 224 -16.08 -31.41 2.19
N LYS A 225 -14.83 -31.83 1.98
CA LYS A 225 -14.43 -32.59 0.79
C LYS A 225 -14.52 -34.08 1.07
N LEU A 226 -15.13 -34.82 0.14
CA LEU A 226 -15.22 -36.28 0.18
C LEU A 226 -14.34 -36.87 -0.92
N GLU A 227 -13.15 -37.30 -0.51
CA GLU A 227 -12.15 -37.89 -1.40
C GLU A 227 -12.66 -39.18 -2.05
N GLY A 228 -12.47 -39.28 -3.37
CA GLY A 228 -12.82 -40.46 -4.16
C GLY A 228 -14.30 -40.69 -4.44
N ALA A 229 -15.23 -39.82 -4.01
CA ALA A 229 -16.65 -39.96 -4.32
C ALA A 229 -17.02 -39.44 -5.71
N ASP A 230 -17.88 -40.19 -6.43
CA ASP A 230 -18.54 -39.78 -7.67
C ASP A 230 -19.70 -38.79 -7.42
N HIS A 231 -20.57 -38.57 -8.41
CA HIS A 231 -21.71 -37.64 -8.26
C HIS A 231 -22.72 -38.07 -7.19
N THR A 232 -22.69 -39.33 -6.73
CA THR A 232 -23.76 -39.94 -5.94
C THR A 232 -23.29 -40.45 -4.57
N PRO A 233 -22.80 -39.56 -3.69
CA PRO A 233 -22.14 -39.94 -2.42
C PRO A 233 -23.06 -40.64 -1.41
N PHE A 234 -24.37 -40.65 -1.66
CA PHE A 234 -25.41 -41.29 -0.85
C PHE A 234 -25.64 -42.78 -1.20
N ILE A 235 -24.96 -43.33 -2.21
CA ILE A 235 -24.99 -44.76 -2.57
C ILE A 235 -23.56 -45.35 -2.65
N GLY A 236 -23.48 -46.68 -2.69
CA GLY A 236 -22.22 -47.41 -2.73
C GLY A 236 -21.31 -47.16 -1.52
N LYS A 237 -19.99 -47.24 -1.75
CA LYS A 237 -18.94 -47.22 -0.70
C LYS A 237 -18.83 -45.90 0.09
N HIS A 238 -19.41 -44.80 -0.41
CA HIS A 238 -19.33 -43.47 0.20
C HIS A 238 -20.52 -43.15 1.13
N MET A 239 -21.59 -43.94 1.09
CA MET A 239 -22.84 -43.71 1.84
C MET A 239 -22.63 -43.48 3.34
N GLN A 240 -21.67 -44.16 3.99
CA GLN A 240 -21.40 -43.94 5.42
C GLN A 240 -20.90 -42.52 5.71
N ALA A 241 -19.93 -42.02 4.93
CA ALA A 241 -19.39 -40.67 5.14
C ALA A 241 -20.46 -39.58 4.91
N THR A 242 -21.41 -39.83 4.01
CA THR A 242 -22.57 -38.97 3.77
C THR A 242 -23.55 -38.98 4.94
N ILE A 243 -23.77 -40.13 5.57
CA ILE A 243 -24.55 -40.23 6.82
C ILE A 243 -23.84 -39.51 7.96
N ASP A 244 -22.53 -39.71 8.13
CA ASP A 244 -21.72 -39.05 9.17
C ASP A 244 -21.75 -37.51 9.00
N PHE A 245 -21.69 -37.03 7.75
CA PHE A 245 -21.88 -35.62 7.40
C PHE A 245 -23.27 -35.09 7.80
N ILE A 246 -24.35 -35.81 7.45
CA ILE A 246 -25.73 -35.46 7.84
C ILE A 246 -25.91 -35.43 9.37
N GLN A 247 -25.25 -36.33 10.11
CA GLN A 247 -25.24 -36.30 11.58
C GLN A 247 -24.46 -35.11 12.16
N GLY A 248 -23.38 -34.68 11.49
CA GLY A 248 -22.66 -33.46 11.85
C GLY A 248 -23.55 -32.22 11.82
N VAL A 249 -24.42 -32.10 10.81
CA VAL A 249 -25.38 -30.99 10.66
C VAL A 249 -26.34 -30.89 11.86
N ASP A 250 -26.95 -32.01 12.27
CA ASP A 250 -27.84 -32.10 13.44
C ASP A 250 -27.08 -31.73 14.74
N ALA A 251 -25.87 -32.27 14.91
CA ALA A 251 -25.04 -32.04 16.10
C ALA A 251 -24.62 -30.56 16.30
N PHE A 252 -24.26 -29.85 15.22
CA PHE A 252 -23.85 -28.43 15.30
C PHE A 252 -24.99 -27.50 15.74
N HIS A 253 -26.23 -27.78 15.30
CA HIS A 253 -27.41 -27.02 15.74
C HIS A 253 -27.65 -27.13 17.25
N PHE A 254 -27.39 -28.30 17.84
CA PHE A 254 -27.59 -28.56 19.27
C PHE A 254 -26.68 -27.70 20.19
N VAL A 255 -25.49 -27.32 19.70
CA VAL A 255 -24.57 -26.41 20.42
C VAL A 255 -25.01 -24.96 20.26
N SER A 256 -25.39 -24.55 19.04
CA SER A 256 -25.85 -23.19 18.73
C SER A 256 -27.10 -22.80 19.53
N ALA A 257 -28.11 -23.67 19.58
CA ALA A 257 -29.36 -23.43 20.31
C ALA A 257 -29.14 -23.15 21.81
N LYS A 258 -28.17 -23.82 22.45
CA LYS A 258 -27.79 -23.56 23.85
C LYS A 258 -27.15 -22.18 24.03
N MET A 259 -26.33 -21.71 23.09
CA MET A 259 -25.73 -20.38 23.18
C MET A 259 -26.75 -19.24 23.01
N THR A 260 -27.77 -19.42 22.18
CA THR A 260 -28.83 -18.41 22.02
C THR A 260 -29.66 -18.26 23.30
N TYR A 261 -29.99 -19.35 23.99
CA TYR A 261 -30.77 -19.31 25.23
C TYR A 261 -30.06 -18.53 26.36
N CYS A 262 -28.73 -18.68 26.47
CA CYS A 262 -27.92 -17.94 27.44
C CYS A 262 -27.70 -16.45 27.13
N ARG A 263 -28.15 -15.95 25.96
CA ARG A 263 -27.87 -14.57 25.53
C ARG A 263 -28.98 -13.55 25.85
N ASN A 264 -30.20 -14.02 26.12
CA ASN A 264 -31.37 -13.15 26.34
C ASN A 264 -31.69 -12.87 27.82
N ASN A 265 -31.01 -13.52 28.78
CA ASN A 265 -31.28 -13.37 30.22
C ASN A 265 -30.03 -12.92 31.00
N HIS A 266 -29.63 -11.64 30.86
CA HIS A 266 -28.84 -10.93 31.87
C HIS A 266 -28.99 -9.40 31.74
N ASN A 267 -30.08 -8.88 32.30
CA ASN A 267 -30.14 -7.54 32.88
C ASN A 267 -30.28 -7.70 34.41
N LEU A 268 -29.85 -6.70 35.19
CA LEU A 268 -29.57 -6.77 36.64
C LEU A 268 -28.28 -7.59 36.94
N THR A 269 -27.34 -7.15 37.79
CA THR A 269 -27.27 -5.93 38.63
C THR A 269 -25.80 -5.48 38.84
N SER A 270 -25.59 -4.24 39.27
CA SER A 270 -24.27 -3.61 39.46
C SER A 270 -23.64 -3.86 40.85
N ALA A 271 -22.32 -4.13 40.94
CA ALA A 271 -21.49 -3.80 42.11
C ALA A 271 -19.95 -3.90 41.91
N SER A 272 -19.31 -2.76 41.61
CA SER A 272 -18.06 -2.23 42.21
C SER A 272 -16.69 -2.98 42.20
N PHE A 273 -15.64 -2.18 42.48
CA PHE A 273 -14.19 -2.48 42.69
C PHE A 273 -13.39 -3.16 41.55
N SER A 274 -12.26 -2.66 41.05
CA SER A 274 -11.15 -1.79 41.53
C SER A 274 -10.00 -2.50 42.27
N THR A 275 -8.92 -2.74 41.51
CA THR A 275 -7.50 -2.56 41.84
C THR A 275 -7.02 -2.73 43.30
N ARG A 276 -6.17 -3.75 43.54
CA ARG A 276 -4.91 -3.56 44.33
C ARG A 276 -3.90 -4.72 44.26
N PHE A 277 -2.62 -4.34 44.34
CA PHE A 277 -1.53 -5.17 44.88
C PHE A 277 -1.77 -5.43 46.38
N ALA A 278 -1.43 -6.63 46.89
CA ALA A 278 -0.73 -6.77 48.17
C ALA A 278 -0.12 -8.17 48.41
N LEU A 279 1.02 -8.15 49.10
CA LEU A 279 1.82 -9.24 49.66
C LEU A 279 1.07 -10.18 50.65
N PHE A 280 1.59 -11.40 50.80
CA PHE A 280 1.56 -12.16 52.07
C PHE A 280 2.88 -11.94 52.83
N TYR A 281 2.90 -12.14 54.17
CA TYR A 281 4.02 -11.74 55.04
C TYR A 281 4.13 -12.61 56.32
N ALA A 282 5.33 -12.67 56.92
CA ALA A 282 5.65 -13.11 58.31
C ALA A 282 5.55 -14.63 58.64
N GLN A 283 6.27 -15.25 59.60
CA GLN A 283 7.54 -15.01 60.37
C GLN A 283 7.81 -16.27 61.29
N PRO A 284 8.70 -16.32 62.31
CA PRO A 284 10.14 -15.97 62.43
C PRO A 284 11.03 -17.05 63.17
N SER A 285 12.37 -16.88 63.18
CA SER A 285 13.41 -17.29 64.21
C SER A 285 14.77 -17.60 63.54
N ALA A 286 15.97 -17.45 64.14
CA ALA A 286 16.46 -16.75 65.34
C ALA A 286 17.98 -16.33 65.17
N TYR A 287 18.53 -15.60 66.16
CA TYR A 287 19.92 -15.06 66.28
C TYR A 287 20.95 -16.10 66.85
N PRO A 288 22.26 -15.80 67.13
CA PRO A 288 23.09 -14.56 67.00
C PRO A 288 24.55 -14.73 66.43
N ASN A 289 25.37 -13.66 66.57
CA ASN A 289 26.85 -13.59 66.71
C ASN A 289 27.76 -13.31 65.48
N THR A 290 28.92 -12.60 65.57
CA THR A 290 29.29 -11.31 66.23
C THR A 290 30.70 -10.83 65.79
N ARG A 291 31.01 -9.52 65.95
CA ARG A 291 32.37 -8.86 65.92
C ARG A 291 33.11 -8.79 64.56
N ARG A 292 34.22 -8.03 64.37
CA ARG A 292 34.61 -6.61 64.65
C ARG A 292 36.08 -6.38 64.17
N ILE A 293 36.49 -5.13 63.84
CA ILE A 293 37.90 -4.58 63.92
C ILE A 293 38.93 -5.12 62.87
N LEU A 294 39.99 -4.45 62.37
CA LEU A 294 40.35 -3.03 62.04
C LEU A 294 41.75 -2.99 61.30
N TYR A 295 42.05 -1.93 60.51
CA TYR A 295 43.40 -1.40 60.16
C TYR A 295 44.41 -2.29 59.34
N ARG A 296 45.51 -1.80 58.70
CA ARG A 296 46.13 -0.44 58.50
C ARG A 296 46.96 -0.32 57.17
N LYS A 297 47.52 0.89 56.95
CA LYS A 297 48.51 1.42 55.95
C LYS A 297 49.78 0.54 55.69
N SER A 298 50.71 0.79 54.74
CA SER A 298 51.22 2.09 54.22
C SER A 298 52.09 2.09 52.91
N GLN A 299 52.35 3.33 52.40
CA GLN A 299 53.51 3.87 51.62
C GLN A 299 53.82 3.33 50.17
N TYR A 300 54.26 4.08 49.13
CA TYR A 300 54.90 5.43 48.91
C TYR A 300 56.46 5.39 48.90
N ASN A 301 57.25 5.88 47.91
CA ASN A 301 56.99 6.76 46.73
C ASN A 301 57.90 6.42 45.46
N PRO A 302 58.46 7.29 44.57
CA PRO A 302 58.77 6.94 43.15
C PRO A 302 60.22 7.25 42.66
N ASN A 303 60.51 7.18 41.33
CA ASN A 303 61.25 8.20 40.51
C ASN A 303 61.91 7.68 39.19
N THR A 304 62.23 8.64 38.29
CA THR A 304 63.15 8.62 37.10
C THR A 304 62.86 7.62 35.96
N CYS A 305 62.74 7.97 34.66
CA CYS A 305 63.33 8.98 33.74
C CYS A 305 64.59 8.53 32.98
N SER A 306 64.45 8.22 31.67
CA SER A 306 65.19 8.90 30.57
C SER A 306 64.75 8.48 29.15
N GLU A 307 64.80 9.47 28.24
CA GLU A 307 65.20 9.40 26.81
C GLU A 307 64.54 8.50 25.74
N ALA A 308 64.67 8.99 24.50
CA ALA A 308 64.36 8.40 23.20
C ALA A 308 65.34 9.02 22.17
N PRO A 309 65.32 8.71 20.84
CA PRO A 309 64.61 7.66 20.11
C PRO A 309 65.56 6.82 19.21
N LYS A 310 65.02 5.84 18.44
CA LYS A 310 65.48 5.51 17.08
C LYS A 310 64.49 4.63 16.30
N PHE A 311 64.65 4.60 14.98
CA PHE A 311 63.70 4.04 14.00
C PHE A 311 64.07 2.60 13.55
N ASN A 312 63.10 1.97 12.88
CA ASN A 312 63.19 0.89 11.88
C ASN A 312 63.08 -0.60 12.25
N HIS A 313 62.25 -1.28 11.43
CA HIS A 313 62.16 -2.71 11.13
C HIS A 313 61.98 -3.76 12.24
N THR A 314 60.72 -4.14 12.49
CA THR A 314 60.27 -5.56 12.38
C THR A 314 58.73 -5.66 12.33
N MET A 315 58.14 -5.45 11.16
CA MET A 315 56.67 -5.45 10.94
C MET A 315 56.05 -6.88 10.88
N PHE A 316 56.51 -7.81 11.74
CA PHE A 316 56.11 -9.23 11.67
C PHE A 316 55.97 -9.95 13.02
N SER A 317 56.25 -9.30 14.15
CA SER A 317 56.12 -9.90 15.50
C SER A 317 54.73 -9.72 16.14
N ILE A 318 53.97 -8.68 15.75
CA ILE A 318 52.66 -8.33 16.34
C ILE A 318 51.52 -9.17 15.71
N LEU A 319 51.70 -10.49 15.65
CA LEU A 319 50.73 -11.47 15.12
C LEU A 319 50.53 -12.71 16.02
N LYS A 320 51.01 -12.64 17.26
CA LYS A 320 50.77 -13.61 18.33
C LYS A 320 50.06 -12.97 19.54
N ASP A 321 49.16 -13.77 20.11
CA ASP A 321 48.64 -13.74 21.49
C ASP A 321 47.69 -12.62 21.97
N ASP A 322 47.45 -11.56 21.20
CA ASP A 322 46.33 -10.64 21.44
C ASP A 322 45.01 -11.11 20.80
N GLY A 323 44.29 -11.94 21.56
CA GLY A 323 42.98 -12.45 21.16
C GLY A 323 41.86 -11.40 21.18
N TYR A 324 41.23 -11.19 20.02
CA TYR A 324 39.97 -10.44 19.86
C TYR A 324 38.93 -10.91 20.89
N GLY A 325 38.69 -10.09 21.92
CA GLY A 325 37.78 -10.37 23.04
C GLY A 325 38.20 -9.77 24.39
N LYS A 326 39.48 -9.47 24.63
CA LYS A 326 39.94 -8.97 25.95
C LYS A 326 39.45 -7.55 26.32
N ASN A 327 39.29 -6.64 25.35
CA ASN A 327 39.08 -5.21 25.61
C ASN A 327 37.60 -4.77 25.60
N ARG A 328 36.71 -5.56 26.23
CA ARG A 328 35.27 -5.24 26.37
C ARG A 328 34.79 -5.08 27.82
N ARG A 329 35.74 -4.93 28.77
CA ARG A 329 35.47 -4.88 30.22
C ARG A 329 34.67 -3.66 30.71
N GLU A 330 34.60 -2.58 29.93
CA GLU A 330 34.00 -1.30 30.35
C GLU A 330 32.70 -0.93 29.59
N GLY A 331 32.11 -1.86 28.82
CA GLY A 331 30.99 -1.53 27.93
C GLY A 331 30.08 -2.67 27.47
N SER A 332 29.82 -3.67 28.32
CA SER A 332 28.88 -4.76 28.01
C SER A 332 27.42 -4.29 28.04
N THR A 333 26.59 -4.75 27.10
CA THR A 333 25.14 -4.48 27.14
C THR A 333 24.47 -5.24 28.28
N SER A 334 24.27 -4.54 29.40
CA SER A 334 23.42 -5.02 30.48
C SER A 334 21.94 -4.92 30.09
N LEU A 335 21.13 -5.84 30.60
CA LEU A 335 19.67 -5.72 30.52
C LEU A 335 19.19 -4.40 31.15
N ALA A 336 19.88 -3.92 32.20
CA ALA A 336 19.61 -2.63 32.83
C ALA A 336 19.88 -1.43 31.91
N ALA A 337 20.88 -1.49 31.01
CA ALA A 337 21.13 -0.45 30.03
C ALA A 337 20.03 -0.41 28.95
N ILE A 338 19.56 -1.58 28.49
CA ILE A 338 18.42 -1.67 27.56
C ILE A 338 17.14 -1.14 28.21
N LEU A 339 16.85 -1.56 29.45
CA LEU A 339 15.70 -1.04 30.21
C LEU A 339 15.83 0.47 30.49
N GLY A 340 17.04 0.96 30.75
CA GLY A 340 17.35 2.37 30.99
C GLY A 340 17.11 3.28 29.78
N VAL A 341 17.13 2.74 28.55
CA VAL A 341 16.66 3.46 27.35
C VAL A 341 15.18 3.17 27.08
N PHE A 342 14.76 1.91 27.16
CA PHE A 342 13.38 1.50 26.84
C PHE A 342 12.33 2.20 27.71
N VAL A 343 12.57 2.34 29.03
CA VAL A 343 11.58 2.95 29.94
C VAL A 343 11.33 4.43 29.60
N PRO A 344 12.35 5.31 29.48
CA PRO A 344 12.14 6.67 28.98
C PRO A 344 11.51 6.75 27.60
N THR A 345 11.95 5.95 26.63
CA THR A 345 11.41 6.02 25.24
C THR A 345 9.97 5.53 25.16
N PHE A 346 9.59 4.55 25.98
CA PHE A 346 8.22 4.06 26.13
C PHE A 346 7.32 5.09 26.83
N ILE A 347 7.81 5.80 27.85
CA ILE A 347 7.08 6.90 28.49
C ILE A 347 6.82 8.04 27.48
N ILE A 348 7.82 8.43 26.70
CA ILE A 348 7.66 9.44 25.63
C ILE A 348 6.68 8.95 24.55
N ALA A 349 6.74 7.67 24.17
CA ALA A 349 5.79 7.09 23.22
C ALA A 349 4.34 7.11 23.75
N LEU A 350 4.15 6.80 25.04
CA LEU A 350 2.83 6.88 25.70
C LEU A 350 2.31 8.32 25.75
N ILE A 351 3.17 9.30 26.08
CA ILE A 351 2.82 10.72 26.05
C ILE A 351 2.38 11.15 24.64
N ASN A 352 3.12 10.75 23.60
CA ASN A 352 2.77 11.06 22.21
C ASN A 352 1.43 10.42 21.78
N VAL A 353 1.15 9.19 22.20
CA VAL A 353 -0.12 8.51 21.92
C VAL A 353 -1.28 9.18 22.66
N VAL A 354 -1.11 9.54 23.93
CA VAL A 354 -2.14 10.27 24.71
C VAL A 354 -2.39 11.66 24.12
N ALA A 355 -1.34 12.39 23.76
CA ALA A 355 -1.45 13.67 23.06
C ALA A 355 -2.22 13.52 21.74
N PHE A 356 -1.89 12.51 20.93
CA PHE A 356 -2.61 12.21 19.68
C PHE A 356 -4.10 11.94 19.95
N LEU A 357 -4.44 11.13 20.95
CA LEU A 357 -5.85 10.83 21.29
C LEU A 357 -6.67 12.07 21.68
N LEU A 358 -6.05 13.04 22.35
CA LEU A 358 -6.68 14.32 22.70
C LEU A 358 -6.79 15.26 21.49
N VAL A 359 -5.69 15.44 20.76
CA VAL A 359 -5.52 16.44 19.69
C VAL A 359 -6.23 16.03 18.39
N ARG A 360 -6.33 14.72 18.11
CA ARG A 360 -6.96 14.15 16.89
C ARG A 360 -8.36 14.69 16.60
N ASN A 361 -9.21 14.70 17.63
CA ASN A 361 -10.63 15.02 17.46
C ASN A 361 -10.88 16.53 17.35
N TYR A 362 -9.99 17.35 17.92
CA TYR A 362 -10.02 18.81 17.79
C TYR A 362 -9.53 19.24 16.39
N PHE A 363 -8.34 18.79 15.98
CA PHE A 363 -7.78 19.09 14.66
C PHE A 363 -8.14 18.03 13.61
N ARG A 364 -9.44 17.73 13.43
CA ARG A 364 -9.92 16.67 12.51
C ARG A 364 -9.38 16.83 11.07
N LYS A 365 -9.21 18.07 10.59
CA LYS A 365 -8.59 18.40 9.29
C LYS A 365 -7.14 17.92 9.13
N VAL A 366 -6.41 17.79 10.24
CA VAL A 366 -5.04 17.28 10.25
C VAL A 366 -4.99 15.75 10.43
N TYR A 367 -5.77 15.22 11.38
CA TYR A 367 -5.64 13.81 11.80
C TYR A 367 -6.64 12.83 11.19
N ALA A 368 -7.68 13.33 10.52
CA ALA A 368 -8.66 12.51 9.79
C ALA A 368 -9.30 13.20 8.55
N PRO A 369 -8.58 14.00 7.73
CA PRO A 369 -9.15 14.65 6.55
C PRO A 369 -9.85 13.68 5.60
N ARG A 370 -9.32 12.45 5.45
CA ARG A 370 -9.90 11.43 4.56
C ARG A 370 -11.30 10.95 4.95
N THR A 371 -11.85 11.38 6.09
CA THR A 371 -13.21 11.02 6.54
C THR A 371 -14.29 12.05 6.21
N PHE A 372 -13.94 13.22 5.63
CA PHE A 372 -14.93 14.28 5.38
C PHE A 372 -14.53 15.35 4.33
N LEU A 373 -13.25 15.46 3.95
CA LEU A 373 -12.81 16.58 3.12
C LEU A 373 -13.39 16.50 1.70
N GLY A 374 -14.05 17.58 1.24
CA GLY A 374 -14.77 17.63 -0.03
C GLY A 374 -13.91 17.45 -1.30
N THR A 375 -12.57 17.49 -1.15
CA THR A 375 -11.62 17.16 -2.22
C THR A 375 -11.51 15.66 -2.52
N ILE A 376 -12.16 14.80 -1.75
CA ILE A 376 -12.24 13.35 -1.99
C ILE A 376 -13.67 12.96 -2.40
N PRO A 377 -13.86 12.23 -3.52
CA PRO A 377 -15.12 11.58 -3.88
C PRO A 377 -15.66 10.74 -2.73
N GLU A 378 -16.98 10.72 -2.54
CA GLU A 378 -17.61 10.11 -1.36
C GLU A 378 -17.22 8.63 -1.21
N LYS A 379 -17.17 7.90 -2.33
CA LYS A 379 -16.74 6.49 -2.42
C LYS A 379 -15.31 6.20 -1.96
N ASP A 380 -14.42 7.20 -2.01
CA ASP A 380 -13.01 7.06 -1.62
C ASP A 380 -12.72 7.61 -0.21
N ARG A 381 -13.74 8.10 0.49
CA ARG A 381 -13.60 8.54 1.89
C ARG A 381 -13.53 7.34 2.81
N THR A 382 -12.72 7.45 3.85
CA THR A 382 -12.59 6.40 4.87
C THR A 382 -13.85 6.40 5.74
N PRO A 383 -14.56 5.26 5.88
CA PRO A 383 -15.76 5.21 6.69
C PRO A 383 -15.45 5.53 8.16
N SER A 384 -16.38 6.22 8.79
CA SER A 384 -16.29 6.66 10.18
C SER A 384 -17.66 6.41 10.81
N SER A 385 -17.81 5.25 11.46
CA SER A 385 -19.10 4.72 11.95
C SER A 385 -19.84 5.67 12.90
N THR A 386 -19.11 6.60 13.52
CA THR A 386 -19.63 7.93 13.84
C THR A 386 -18.60 8.99 13.45
N ALA A 387 -19.03 10.21 13.13
CA ALA A 387 -18.12 11.35 12.88
C ALA A 387 -17.39 11.85 14.16
N HIS A 388 -17.82 11.41 15.35
CA HIS A 388 -17.30 11.81 16.66
C HIS A 388 -17.16 10.58 17.58
N GLY A 389 -16.10 10.52 18.40
CA GLY A 389 -15.95 9.52 19.47
C GLY A 389 -14.80 8.52 19.30
N LYS A 390 -14.92 7.35 19.95
CA LYS A 390 -13.90 6.29 20.02
C LYS A 390 -14.01 5.23 18.89
N SER A 391 -15.08 5.30 18.10
CA SER A 391 -15.42 4.43 16.96
C SER A 391 -14.29 4.25 15.94
N TRP A 392 -13.51 5.30 15.67
CA TRP A 392 -12.41 5.23 14.70
C TRP A 392 -11.41 4.09 14.94
N PHE A 393 -11.22 3.65 16.19
CA PHE A 393 -10.30 2.55 16.51
C PHE A 393 -10.88 1.17 16.10
N HIS A 394 -12.18 0.99 16.24
CA HIS A 394 -12.90 -0.16 15.70
C HIS A 394 -12.78 -0.20 14.18
N ASP A 395 -13.02 0.93 13.53
CA ASP A 395 -12.98 1.03 12.07
C ASP A 395 -11.53 0.83 11.55
N PHE A 396 -10.53 1.44 12.18
CA PHE A 396 -9.10 1.20 11.90
C PHE A 396 -8.67 -0.26 12.09
N ARG A 397 -9.26 -0.98 13.06
CA ARG A 397 -8.96 -2.40 13.28
C ARG A 397 -9.61 -3.28 12.21
N ASN A 398 -10.82 -2.95 11.77
CA ASN A 398 -11.60 -3.76 10.82
C ASN A 398 -11.22 -3.50 9.35
N LEU A 399 -10.89 -2.26 8.97
CA LEU A 399 -10.52 -1.89 7.60
C LEU A 399 -9.27 -2.62 7.13
N THR A 400 -9.41 -3.57 6.21
CA THR A 400 -8.25 -4.31 5.68
C THR A 400 -7.39 -3.42 4.78
N ASP A 401 -6.11 -3.77 4.61
CA ASP A 401 -5.20 -3.02 3.73
C ASP A 401 -5.68 -2.98 2.26
N ARG A 402 -6.60 -3.87 1.84
CA ARG A 402 -7.23 -3.84 0.51
C ARG A 402 -7.99 -2.53 0.26
N PHE A 403 -8.59 -1.95 1.30
CA PHE A 403 -9.24 -0.64 1.25
C PHE A 403 -8.29 0.48 0.79
N VAL A 404 -6.99 0.34 1.07
CA VAL A 404 -5.95 1.31 0.64
C VAL A 404 -5.61 1.13 -0.85
N LEU A 405 -5.70 -0.09 -1.39
CA LEU A 405 -5.55 -0.38 -2.82
C LEU A 405 -6.72 0.19 -3.62
N GLN A 406 -7.95 0.01 -3.12
CA GLN A 406 -9.19 0.49 -3.74
C GLN A 406 -9.28 2.03 -3.71
N HIS A 407 -9.10 2.66 -2.54
CA HIS A 407 -9.46 4.07 -2.33
C HIS A 407 -8.29 5.06 -2.13
N ASN A 408 -7.02 4.64 -2.20
CA ASN A 408 -5.87 5.56 -2.12
C ASN A 408 -4.93 5.43 -3.32
N SER A 409 -4.22 4.31 -3.45
CA SER A 409 -3.40 3.98 -4.63
C SER A 409 -2.78 2.59 -4.50
N LEU A 410 -2.31 2.07 -5.63
CA LEU A 410 -1.40 0.93 -5.67
C LEU A 410 -0.13 1.19 -4.82
N ASP A 411 0.52 2.36 -4.94
CA ASP A 411 1.73 2.69 -4.17
C ASP A 411 1.50 2.70 -2.64
N ALA A 412 0.33 3.16 -2.19
CA ALA A 412 -0.04 3.17 -0.77
C ALA A 412 -0.27 1.75 -0.22
N TYR A 413 -0.93 0.89 -0.98
CA TYR A 413 -1.03 -0.53 -0.64
C TYR A 413 0.36 -1.20 -0.63
N LEU A 414 1.17 -0.95 -1.66
CA LEU A 414 2.50 -1.53 -1.80
C LEU A 414 3.45 -1.09 -0.70
N TYR A 415 3.33 0.13 -0.17
CA TYR A 415 4.14 0.56 0.97
C TYR A 415 3.76 -0.17 2.27
N LEU A 416 2.48 -0.47 2.51
CA LEU A 416 2.05 -1.31 3.65
C LEU A 416 2.50 -2.76 3.47
N ARG A 417 2.43 -3.28 2.24
CA ARG A 417 2.95 -4.60 1.86
C ARG A 417 4.47 -4.70 2.04
N PHE A 418 5.22 -3.68 1.64
CA PHE A 418 6.66 -3.51 1.88
C PHE A 418 7.01 -3.55 3.37
N LEU A 419 6.32 -2.78 4.22
CA LEU A 419 6.58 -2.82 5.68
C LEU A 419 6.30 -4.22 6.26
N LYS A 420 5.21 -4.87 5.84
CA LYS A 420 4.91 -6.27 6.20
C LYS A 420 6.01 -7.23 5.74
N PHE A 421 6.46 -7.13 4.50
CA PHE A 421 7.55 -7.95 3.95
C PHE A 421 8.81 -7.83 4.81
N VAL A 422 9.23 -6.59 5.14
CA VAL A 422 10.40 -6.37 6.00
C VAL A 422 10.20 -6.96 7.41
N ILE A 423 9.01 -6.80 8.01
CA ILE A 423 8.66 -7.42 9.31
C ILE A 423 8.75 -8.94 9.22
N TYR A 424 8.22 -9.57 8.17
CA TYR A 424 8.27 -11.03 7.99
C TYR A 424 9.71 -11.54 7.82
N VAL A 425 10.56 -10.83 7.07
CA VAL A 425 11.98 -11.18 6.94
C VAL A 425 12.70 -11.09 8.30
N CYS A 426 12.48 -10.02 9.07
CA CYS A 426 13.07 -9.87 10.40
C CYS A 426 12.55 -10.92 11.40
N LEU A 427 11.25 -11.27 11.34
CA LEU A 427 10.63 -12.26 12.22
C LEU A 427 11.08 -13.70 11.89
N ALA A 428 11.07 -14.08 10.62
CA ALA A 428 11.61 -15.37 10.17
C ALA A 428 13.10 -15.50 10.50
N GLY A 429 13.85 -14.41 10.34
CA GLY A 429 15.24 -14.32 10.78
C GLY A 429 15.41 -14.53 12.28
N ALA A 430 14.59 -13.91 13.13
CA ALA A 430 14.63 -14.14 14.57
C ALA A 430 14.31 -15.61 14.93
N LEU A 431 13.27 -16.18 14.33
CA LEU A 431 12.85 -17.58 14.54
C LEU A 431 13.92 -18.60 14.10
N LEU A 432 14.69 -18.31 13.05
CA LEU A 432 15.79 -19.15 12.57
C LEU A 432 17.08 -18.94 13.38
N THR A 433 17.48 -17.69 13.61
CA THR A 433 18.78 -17.36 14.21
C THR A 433 18.80 -17.55 15.73
N TRP A 434 17.71 -17.27 16.45
CA TRP A 434 17.72 -17.31 17.92
C TRP A 434 17.91 -18.73 18.49
N PRO A 435 17.19 -19.78 18.03
CA PRO A 435 17.35 -21.13 18.58
C PRO A 435 18.73 -21.74 18.29
N ILE A 436 19.39 -21.33 17.21
CA ILE A 436 20.67 -21.89 16.76
C ILE A 436 21.85 -21.06 17.28
N LEU A 437 21.84 -19.74 17.09
CA LEU A 437 22.99 -18.89 17.39
C LEU A 437 23.05 -18.45 18.86
N PHE A 438 21.94 -18.37 19.61
CA PHE A 438 22.04 -18.06 21.05
C PHE A 438 22.75 -19.15 21.85
N PRO A 439 22.46 -20.46 21.70
CA PRO A 439 23.25 -21.51 22.35
C PRO A 439 24.71 -21.49 21.93
N ILE A 440 24.99 -21.43 20.63
CA ILE A 440 26.36 -21.45 20.07
C ILE A 440 27.18 -20.25 20.55
N ASN A 441 26.60 -19.05 20.62
CA ASN A 441 27.29 -17.89 21.20
C ASN A 441 27.49 -18.07 22.72
N ALA A 442 26.50 -18.59 23.44
CA ALA A 442 26.57 -18.80 24.89
C ALA A 442 27.58 -19.88 25.34
N THR A 443 27.90 -20.84 24.46
CA THR A 443 28.94 -21.87 24.66
C THR A 443 30.29 -21.54 24.01
N GLY A 444 30.38 -20.44 23.25
CA GLY A 444 31.53 -20.08 22.40
C GLY A 444 32.90 -19.92 23.09
N GLY A 445 32.95 -19.97 24.43
CA GLY A 445 34.18 -20.00 25.22
C GLY A 445 34.82 -18.63 25.52
N GLY A 446 34.15 -17.54 25.16
CA GLY A 446 34.56 -16.19 25.51
C GLY A 446 34.22 -15.80 26.95
N ASN A 447 34.71 -14.62 27.35
CA ASN A 447 34.51 -14.01 28.66
C ASN A 447 33.45 -12.88 28.64
N ALA A 448 32.53 -12.89 27.67
CA ALA A 448 31.52 -11.84 27.55
C ALA A 448 30.41 -12.04 28.61
N SER A 449 29.95 -10.95 29.21
CA SER A 449 28.91 -10.94 30.23
C SER A 449 27.55 -10.56 29.64
N GLN A 450 26.47 -10.81 30.40
CA GLN A 450 25.13 -10.29 30.13
C GLN A 450 24.66 -10.61 28.69
N LEU A 451 24.17 -9.64 27.92
CA LEU A 451 23.61 -9.88 26.58
C LEU A 451 24.71 -10.06 25.51
N ASP A 452 25.93 -9.60 25.77
CA ASP A 452 27.06 -9.85 24.88
C ASP A 452 27.51 -11.32 24.90
N ARG A 453 27.10 -12.10 25.91
CA ARG A 453 27.30 -13.56 25.93
C ARG A 453 26.57 -14.28 24.79
N ILE A 454 25.46 -13.73 24.28
CA ILE A 454 24.68 -14.30 23.17
C ILE A 454 24.97 -13.63 21.81
N SER A 455 26.02 -12.81 21.71
CA SER A 455 26.52 -12.24 20.45
C SER A 455 27.82 -12.93 19.98
N PHE A 456 28.19 -12.71 18.71
CA PHE A 456 29.43 -13.23 18.11
C PHE A 456 30.69 -12.86 18.91
N SER A 457 30.65 -11.79 19.71
CA SER A 457 31.75 -11.36 20.56
C SER A 457 32.20 -12.40 21.60
N ASN A 458 31.31 -13.35 21.96
CA ASN A 458 31.61 -14.42 22.92
C ASN A 458 32.24 -15.68 22.29
N ILE A 459 32.50 -15.69 20.98
CA ILE A 459 33.13 -16.83 20.31
C ILE A 459 34.66 -16.72 20.41
N ALA A 460 35.26 -17.60 21.19
CA ALA A 460 36.71 -17.81 21.28
C ALA A 460 37.18 -19.06 20.51
N LYS A 461 36.31 -20.06 20.31
CA LYS A 461 36.62 -21.31 19.59
C LYS A 461 36.16 -21.27 18.13
N ASN A 462 37.08 -21.53 17.20
CA ASN A 462 36.78 -21.48 15.76
C ASN A 462 35.74 -22.53 15.32
N ASP A 463 35.59 -23.65 16.03
CA ASP A 463 34.60 -24.70 15.70
C ASP A 463 33.16 -24.16 15.74
N HIS A 464 32.88 -23.20 16.62
CA HIS A 464 31.57 -22.59 16.78
C HIS A 464 31.21 -21.65 15.61
N LEU A 465 32.19 -21.25 14.78
CA LEU A 465 31.95 -20.45 13.58
C LEU A 465 31.17 -21.22 12.51
N TRP A 466 31.25 -22.56 12.49
CA TRP A 466 30.48 -23.39 11.56
C TRP A 466 28.96 -23.20 11.69
N GLY A 467 28.46 -22.99 12.91
CA GLY A 467 27.05 -22.65 13.14
C GLY A 467 26.65 -21.31 12.50
N HIS A 468 27.55 -20.32 12.55
CA HIS A 468 27.36 -19.03 11.87
C HIS A 468 27.42 -19.17 10.36
N THR A 469 28.35 -19.96 9.81
CA THR A 469 28.43 -20.23 8.38
C THR A 469 27.15 -20.92 7.87
N ALA A 470 26.69 -21.96 8.56
CA ALA A 470 25.48 -22.70 8.18
C ALA A 470 24.21 -21.82 8.25
N VAL A 471 24.03 -21.06 9.33
CA VAL A 471 22.88 -20.14 9.48
C VAL A 471 22.94 -19.00 8.47
N ALA A 472 24.13 -18.43 8.18
CA ALA A 472 24.28 -17.40 7.16
C ALA A 472 23.89 -17.93 5.76
N TRP A 473 24.35 -19.12 5.37
CA TRP A 473 23.96 -19.74 4.11
C TRP A 473 22.45 -19.95 3.99
N VAL A 474 21.82 -20.59 5.00
CA VAL A 474 20.36 -20.84 4.98
C VAL A 474 19.57 -19.53 5.00
N PHE A 475 19.95 -18.57 5.83
CA PHE A 475 19.20 -17.33 5.99
C PHE A 475 19.36 -16.38 4.81
N PHE A 476 20.58 -16.21 4.26
CA PHE A 476 20.83 -15.25 3.18
C PHE A 476 20.27 -15.75 1.84
N LEU A 477 20.40 -17.05 1.53
CA LEU A 477 19.72 -17.66 0.39
C LEU A 477 18.19 -17.63 0.56
N GLY A 478 17.69 -17.85 1.79
CA GLY A 478 16.27 -17.71 2.12
C GLY A 478 15.74 -16.29 1.88
N ILE A 479 16.45 -15.26 2.33
CA ILE A 479 16.11 -13.85 2.05
C ILE A 479 16.12 -13.59 0.54
N PHE A 480 17.15 -14.03 -0.17
CA PHE A 480 17.27 -13.80 -1.61
C PHE A 480 16.10 -14.44 -2.39
N ALA A 481 15.75 -15.70 -2.06
CA ALA A 481 14.60 -16.38 -2.63
C ALA A 481 13.27 -15.68 -2.30
N VAL A 482 13.09 -15.22 -1.05
CA VAL A 482 11.88 -14.49 -0.63
C VAL A 482 11.76 -13.12 -1.31
N ILE A 483 12.86 -12.42 -1.57
CA ILE A 483 12.89 -11.20 -2.42
C ILE A 483 12.49 -11.54 -3.86
N ALA A 484 13.00 -12.64 -4.44
CA ALA A 484 12.65 -13.07 -5.79
C ALA A 484 11.15 -13.40 -5.94
N VAL A 485 10.59 -14.15 -4.99
CA VAL A 485 9.14 -14.46 -4.93
C VAL A 485 8.30 -13.20 -4.78
N GLU A 486 8.73 -12.22 -3.97
CA GLU A 486 8.01 -10.97 -3.81
C GLU A 486 8.04 -10.08 -5.07
N ARG A 487 9.15 -10.10 -5.84
CA ARG A 487 9.21 -9.45 -7.16
C ARG A 487 8.23 -10.09 -8.15
N LEU A 488 8.12 -11.43 -8.17
CA LEU A 488 7.14 -12.15 -8.99
C LEU A 488 5.69 -11.81 -8.58
N GLN A 489 5.38 -11.77 -7.29
CA GLN A 489 4.06 -11.35 -6.82
C GLN A 489 3.76 -9.87 -7.12
N LEU A 490 4.76 -8.99 -7.06
CA LEU A 490 4.62 -7.59 -7.48
C LEU A 490 4.30 -7.45 -8.97
N ILE A 491 4.88 -8.29 -9.83
CA ILE A 491 4.53 -8.35 -11.25
C ILE A 491 3.02 -8.67 -11.38
N GLY A 492 2.57 -9.82 -10.86
CA GLY A 492 1.15 -10.23 -10.98
C GLY A 492 0.14 -9.20 -10.45
N LEU A 493 0.43 -8.58 -9.32
CA LEU A 493 -0.37 -7.49 -8.75
C LEU A 493 -0.40 -6.23 -9.64
N ARG A 494 0.72 -5.86 -10.28
CA ARG A 494 0.76 -4.76 -11.25
C ARG A 494 0.01 -5.10 -12.53
N GLN A 495 0.06 -6.34 -13.01
CA GLN A 495 -0.77 -6.81 -14.12
C GLN A 495 -2.26 -6.63 -13.80
N ALA A 496 -2.71 -7.09 -12.63
CA ALA A 496 -4.10 -6.95 -12.20
C ALA A 496 -4.56 -5.48 -12.08
N TYR A 497 -3.72 -4.60 -11.54
CA TYR A 497 -4.03 -3.17 -11.45
C TYR A 497 -4.15 -2.51 -12.84
N TYR A 498 -3.19 -2.77 -13.74
CA TYR A 498 -3.21 -2.23 -15.10
C TYR A 498 -4.34 -2.80 -15.98
N LEU A 499 -4.87 -3.99 -15.65
CA LEU A 499 -6.00 -4.64 -16.32
C LEU A 499 -7.35 -4.34 -15.65
N SER A 500 -7.40 -3.47 -14.64
CA SER A 500 -8.67 -3.06 -14.02
C SER A 500 -9.36 -1.98 -14.85
N ASP A 501 -10.70 -2.05 -14.97
CA ASP A 501 -11.49 -1.15 -15.82
C ASP A 501 -11.32 0.32 -15.43
N THR A 502 -11.19 0.59 -14.12
CA THR A 502 -10.92 1.91 -13.53
C THR A 502 -9.51 2.45 -13.85
N TYR A 503 -8.59 1.62 -14.34
CA TYR A 503 -7.31 2.05 -14.91
C TYR A 503 -7.38 2.13 -16.44
N ALA A 504 -7.88 1.08 -17.09
CA ALA A 504 -7.93 0.94 -18.54
C ALA A 504 -8.76 2.03 -19.24
N SER A 505 -9.83 2.53 -18.59
CA SER A 505 -10.67 3.61 -19.12
C SER A 505 -10.00 5.00 -19.16
N ARG A 506 -8.88 5.19 -18.46
CA ARG A 506 -8.21 6.50 -18.35
C ARG A 506 -7.55 6.90 -19.66
N LEU A 507 -7.69 8.16 -20.08
CA LEU A 507 -6.95 8.71 -21.22
C LEU A 507 -5.43 8.55 -21.06
N SER A 508 -4.93 8.62 -19.82
CA SER A 508 -3.54 8.33 -19.53
C SER A 508 -3.15 6.88 -19.84
N ALA A 509 -3.97 5.86 -19.54
CA ALA A 509 -3.61 4.45 -19.79
C ALA A 509 -3.27 4.16 -21.26
N ARG A 510 -3.99 4.80 -22.20
CA ARG A 510 -3.76 4.71 -23.66
C ARG A 510 -2.77 5.73 -24.25
N THR A 511 -2.08 6.52 -23.42
CA THR A 511 -1.15 7.58 -23.89
C THR A 511 0.31 7.24 -23.60
N VAL A 512 1.18 7.44 -24.61
CA VAL A 512 2.64 7.33 -24.53
C VAL A 512 3.27 8.70 -24.76
N LEU A 513 4.22 9.09 -23.92
CA LEU A 513 5.11 10.23 -24.16
C LEU A 513 6.37 9.75 -24.89
N PHE A 514 6.69 10.39 -26.01
CA PHE A 514 7.95 10.23 -26.74
C PHE A 514 8.78 11.52 -26.62
N LEU A 515 10.05 11.42 -26.23
CA LEU A 515 10.99 12.55 -26.26
C LEU A 515 11.82 12.57 -27.56
N ASN A 516 12.43 13.72 -27.86
CA ASN A 516 13.41 13.92 -28.94
C ASN A 516 12.90 13.49 -30.34
N VAL A 517 11.60 13.68 -30.59
CA VAL A 517 10.93 13.35 -31.86
C VAL A 517 11.19 14.45 -32.90
N PRO A 518 11.58 14.08 -34.15
CA PRO A 518 11.74 15.03 -35.24
C PRO A 518 10.48 15.82 -35.56
N ALA A 519 10.63 17.11 -35.88
CA ALA A 519 9.51 18.02 -36.17
C ALA A 519 8.61 17.64 -37.38
N GLU A 520 8.98 16.65 -38.20
CA GLU A 520 8.05 16.04 -39.18
C GLU A 520 7.10 15.04 -38.50
N ALA A 521 7.64 14.12 -37.69
CA ALA A 521 6.88 13.10 -36.99
C ALA A 521 5.95 13.68 -35.91
N ALA A 522 6.29 14.84 -35.36
CA ALA A 522 5.45 15.60 -34.43
C ALA A 522 4.23 16.28 -35.07
N ARG A 523 4.07 16.28 -36.41
CA ARG A 523 2.90 16.86 -37.09
C ARG A 523 1.71 15.89 -37.06
N PRO A 524 0.47 16.36 -36.78
CA PRO A 524 -0.73 15.51 -36.80
C PRO A 524 -0.95 14.76 -38.13
N GLU A 525 -0.64 15.41 -39.27
CA GLU A 525 -0.67 14.81 -40.62
C GLU A 525 0.19 13.54 -40.74
N SER A 526 1.32 13.54 -40.03
CA SER A 526 2.34 12.49 -40.05
C SER A 526 2.17 11.44 -38.94
N LEU A 527 1.10 11.53 -38.14
CA LEU A 527 0.84 10.68 -36.98
C LEU A 527 0.83 9.19 -37.34
N LYS A 528 -0.04 8.77 -38.27
CA LYS A 528 -0.19 7.35 -38.63
C LYS A 528 1.03 6.80 -39.39
N LYS A 529 1.77 7.65 -40.12
CA LYS A 529 3.05 7.31 -40.77
C LYS A 529 4.11 6.91 -39.74
N HIS A 530 4.27 7.68 -38.67
CA HIS A 530 5.36 7.47 -37.71
C HIS A 530 4.99 6.58 -36.52
N PHE A 531 3.73 6.59 -36.06
CA PHE A 531 3.28 5.84 -34.87
C PHE A 531 2.35 4.66 -35.21
N GLY A 532 1.90 4.51 -36.46
CA GLY A 532 1.06 3.41 -36.92
C GLY A 532 -0.44 3.72 -36.93
N HIS A 533 -1.24 2.85 -37.55
CA HIS A 533 -2.66 3.09 -37.81
C HIS A 533 -3.53 3.20 -36.55
N GLN A 534 -3.12 2.59 -35.44
CA GLN A 534 -3.80 2.61 -34.14
C GLN A 534 -3.56 3.91 -33.34
N ALA A 535 -2.76 4.87 -33.84
CA ALA A 535 -2.60 6.19 -33.24
C ALA A 535 -3.76 7.10 -33.63
N GLU A 536 -4.47 7.65 -32.64
CA GLU A 536 -5.70 8.45 -32.82
C GLU A 536 -5.42 9.95 -32.71
N HIS A 537 -4.67 10.34 -31.69
CA HIS A 537 -4.42 11.74 -31.35
C HIS A 537 -2.95 11.97 -30.97
N SER A 538 -2.46 13.18 -31.27
CA SER A 538 -1.10 13.60 -30.93
C SER A 538 -1.07 15.04 -30.44
N TRP A 539 -0.41 15.28 -29.31
CA TRP A 539 -0.16 16.62 -28.76
C TRP A 539 1.35 16.91 -28.81
N PRO A 540 1.84 17.58 -29.88
CA PRO A 540 3.23 17.99 -29.94
C PRO A 540 3.50 19.13 -28.96
N VAL A 541 4.59 19.05 -28.22
CA VAL A 541 5.00 20.06 -27.25
C VAL A 541 5.59 21.25 -27.99
N LYS A 542 4.74 22.27 -28.20
CA LYS A 542 5.13 23.60 -28.70
C LYS A 542 6.16 24.23 -27.77
N ASP A 543 6.98 25.12 -28.31
CA ASP A 543 7.82 25.99 -27.48
C ASP A 543 6.98 26.88 -26.55
N LEU A 544 7.43 27.05 -25.30
CA LEU A 544 6.82 27.91 -24.31
C LEU A 544 7.42 29.32 -24.35
N GLY A 545 8.74 29.44 -24.51
CA GLY A 545 9.46 30.65 -24.12
C GLY A 545 9.07 31.10 -22.71
N ASP A 546 8.90 32.41 -22.53
CA ASP A 546 8.58 33.03 -21.23
C ASP A 546 7.11 32.84 -20.76
N LEU A 547 6.31 32.00 -21.43
CA LEU A 547 4.87 31.89 -21.18
C LEU A 547 4.52 31.38 -19.78
N GLU A 548 5.29 30.45 -19.23
CA GLU A 548 5.09 30.00 -17.84
C GLU A 548 5.42 31.12 -16.84
N ASP A 549 6.46 31.91 -17.10
CA ASP A 549 6.93 32.98 -16.21
C ASP A 549 5.97 34.19 -16.26
N LEU A 550 5.36 34.45 -17.43
CA LEU A 550 4.26 35.41 -17.58
C LEU A 550 2.97 34.94 -16.86
N VAL A 551 2.65 33.64 -16.88
CA VAL A 551 1.52 33.09 -16.12
C VAL A 551 1.78 33.16 -14.61
N GLU A 552 3.01 32.88 -14.17
CA GLU A 552 3.42 33.03 -12.77
C GLU A 552 3.35 34.50 -12.33
N LYS A 553 3.89 35.44 -13.14
CA LYS A 553 3.77 36.90 -12.89
C LYS A 553 2.30 37.34 -12.81
N ARG A 554 1.45 36.94 -13.77
CA ARG A 554 0.02 37.29 -13.78
C ARG A 554 -0.70 36.81 -12.53
N ASN A 555 -0.45 35.56 -12.14
CA ASN A 555 -1.06 34.98 -10.93
C ASN A 555 -0.56 35.70 -9.67
N GLY A 556 0.74 36.01 -9.58
CA GLY A 556 1.31 36.79 -8.48
C GLY A 556 0.76 38.21 -8.38
N ALA A 557 0.54 38.89 -9.51
CA ALA A 557 -0.10 40.20 -9.57
C ALA A 557 -1.57 40.12 -9.09
N ALA A 558 -2.33 39.11 -9.53
CA ALA A 558 -3.70 38.89 -9.08
C ALA A 558 -3.79 38.61 -7.56
N TYR A 559 -2.91 37.77 -7.00
CA TYR A 559 -2.88 37.51 -5.56
C TYR A 559 -2.41 38.74 -4.75
N SER A 560 -1.54 39.58 -5.33
CA SER A 560 -1.13 40.86 -4.74
C SER A 560 -2.29 41.87 -4.67
N LEU A 561 -3.16 41.86 -5.68
CA LEU A 561 -4.41 42.64 -5.75
C LEU A 561 -5.42 42.15 -4.71
N GLU A 562 -5.72 40.85 -4.64
CA GLU A 562 -6.61 40.28 -3.60
C GLU A 562 -6.15 40.64 -2.18
N ALA A 563 -4.84 40.57 -1.93
CA ALA A 563 -4.26 40.96 -0.64
C ALA A 563 -4.36 42.48 -0.39
N ALA A 564 -4.35 43.33 -1.43
CA ALA A 564 -4.51 44.79 -1.29
C ALA A 564 -5.97 45.16 -1.02
N GLU A 565 -6.91 44.52 -1.71
CA GLU A 565 -8.36 44.71 -1.52
C GLU A 565 -8.78 44.18 -0.13
N LEU A 566 -8.22 43.06 0.33
CA LEU A 566 -8.37 42.59 1.71
C LEU A 566 -7.83 43.60 2.73
N ASP A 567 -6.61 44.11 2.55
CA ASP A 567 -6.01 45.13 3.43
C ASP A 567 -6.92 46.37 3.51
N TYR A 568 -7.50 46.79 2.38
CA TYR A 568 -8.44 47.90 2.27
C TYR A 568 -9.74 47.66 3.04
N ILE A 569 -10.46 46.57 2.74
CA ILE A 569 -11.74 46.22 3.38
C ILE A 569 -11.56 46.05 4.90
N THR A 570 -10.48 45.38 5.31
CA THR A 570 -10.15 45.16 6.72
C THR A 570 -9.85 46.48 7.46
N LYS A 571 -9.09 47.39 6.83
CA LYS A 571 -8.75 48.69 7.40
C LYS A 571 -9.95 49.63 7.44
N TYR A 572 -10.78 49.65 6.40
CA TYR A 572 -12.03 50.40 6.36
C TYR A 572 -12.99 49.96 7.49
N THR A 573 -13.21 48.64 7.61
CA THR A 573 -14.07 48.05 8.66
C THR A 573 -13.59 48.44 10.06
N LYS A 574 -12.30 48.30 10.35
CA LYS A 574 -11.68 48.67 11.64
C LYS A 574 -11.64 50.17 11.93
N LEU A 575 -11.68 51.03 10.91
CA LEU A 575 -11.83 52.48 11.08
C LEU A 575 -13.29 52.83 11.38
N ARG A 576 -14.25 52.20 10.68
CA ARG A 576 -15.68 52.46 10.83
C ARG A 576 -16.25 51.92 12.15
N SER A 577 -15.81 50.74 12.62
CA SER A 577 -16.24 50.21 13.93
C SER A 577 -15.71 51.05 15.11
N LYS A 578 -14.49 51.60 15.00
CA LYS A 578 -13.94 52.57 15.97
C LYS A 578 -14.56 53.97 15.90
N GLY A 579 -15.21 54.31 14.78
CA GLY A 579 -15.83 55.61 14.54
C GLY A 579 -17.31 55.70 14.93
N ARG A 580 -17.87 54.70 15.61
CA ARG A 580 -19.31 54.54 15.85
C ARG A 580 -19.72 55.11 17.23
N PRO A 581 -20.47 56.21 17.32
CA PRO A 581 -21.21 56.56 18.54
C PRO A 581 -22.36 55.58 18.73
N ALA A 582 -22.72 55.28 19.98
CA ALA A 582 -23.81 54.35 20.29
C ALA A 582 -25.18 55.06 20.28
N THR A 583 -25.73 55.33 19.09
CA THR A 583 -27.11 55.82 18.91
C THR A 583 -27.87 55.00 17.86
N ASN A 584 -29.13 54.67 18.17
CA ASN A 584 -29.99 53.89 17.28
C ASN A 584 -30.70 54.80 16.26
N GLY A 585 -30.61 54.44 14.97
CA GLY A 585 -31.63 54.69 13.95
C GLY A 585 -31.96 56.14 13.58
N ALA A 586 -31.16 56.73 12.67
CA ALA A 586 -31.62 57.78 11.74
C ALA A 586 -30.73 57.85 10.48
N ASP A 587 -31.33 58.35 9.39
CA ASP A 587 -30.73 59.04 8.23
C ASP A 587 -29.58 58.40 7.44
N GLY A 588 -29.93 57.78 6.31
CA GLY A 588 -28.98 57.18 5.36
C GLY A 588 -28.16 58.18 4.51
N ALA A 589 -28.49 59.47 4.50
CA ALA A 589 -27.81 60.47 3.65
C ALA A 589 -26.44 60.91 4.22
N ALA A 590 -26.35 61.20 5.53
CA ALA A 590 -25.11 61.63 6.16
C ALA A 590 -24.01 60.54 6.17
N ALA A 591 -24.40 59.27 6.02
CA ALA A 591 -23.48 58.15 5.92
C ALA A 591 -22.68 58.13 4.61
N GLU A 592 -23.23 58.67 3.52
CA GLU A 592 -22.64 58.60 2.16
C GLU A 592 -21.54 59.65 1.96
N GLU A 593 -21.72 60.86 2.53
CA GLU A 593 -20.70 61.91 2.48
C GLU A 593 -19.48 61.58 3.38
N ALA A 594 -19.71 60.97 4.55
CA ALA A 594 -18.66 60.46 5.42
C ALA A 594 -17.92 59.24 4.85
N LEU A 595 -18.54 58.52 3.91
CA LEU A 595 -17.98 57.33 3.25
C LEU A 595 -16.75 57.68 2.40
N SER A 596 -16.80 58.78 1.66
CA SER A 596 -15.76 59.23 0.72
C SER A 596 -14.38 59.52 1.35
N PRO A 597 -14.23 60.34 2.41
CA PRO A 597 -12.93 60.59 3.02
C PRO A 597 -12.39 59.37 3.79
N LEU A 598 -13.27 58.58 4.44
CA LEU A 598 -12.84 57.40 5.20
C LEU A 598 -12.38 56.26 4.28
N ALA A 599 -13.03 56.08 3.12
CA ALA A 599 -12.57 55.20 2.05
C ALA A 599 -11.17 55.60 1.55
N LYS A 600 -10.96 56.88 1.20
CA LYS A 600 -9.64 57.39 0.76
C LYS A 600 -8.55 57.21 1.82
N ALA A 601 -8.87 57.39 3.10
CA ALA A 601 -7.92 57.16 4.21
C ALA A 601 -7.67 55.67 4.48
N ALA A 602 -8.65 54.80 4.22
CA ALA A 602 -8.52 53.35 4.36
C ALA A 602 -7.68 52.71 3.23
N ARG A 603 -7.70 53.26 2.01
CA ARG A 603 -7.02 52.70 0.84
C ARG A 603 -5.50 52.47 1.05
N PRO A 604 -4.91 51.36 0.57
CA PRO A 604 -3.51 51.01 0.82
C PRO A 604 -2.56 51.59 -0.24
N THR A 605 -1.43 52.16 0.20
CA THR A 605 -0.46 52.82 -0.68
C THR A 605 0.95 52.25 -0.56
N SER A 606 1.63 52.11 -1.70
CA SER A 606 3.04 51.70 -1.85
C SER A 606 3.96 52.93 -1.99
N ARG A 607 5.29 52.72 -1.94
CA ARG A 607 6.30 53.70 -2.40
C ARG A 607 7.24 53.07 -3.42
N ARG A 608 7.48 53.76 -4.54
CA ARG A 608 8.34 53.29 -5.65
C ARG A 608 9.44 54.32 -5.97
N PRO A 609 10.74 54.03 -5.74
CA PRO A 609 11.28 52.87 -5.03
C PRO A 609 10.93 52.84 -3.53
N ILE A 610 11.18 51.70 -2.89
CA ILE A 610 10.95 51.48 -1.46
C ILE A 610 11.68 52.55 -0.62
N LEU A 611 11.05 52.99 0.48
CA LEU A 611 11.46 54.09 1.38
C LEU A 611 11.40 55.51 0.76
N ILE A 612 12.12 55.75 -0.33
CA ILE A 612 12.42 57.11 -0.86
C ILE A 612 11.42 57.59 -1.93
N GLY A 613 10.67 56.67 -2.54
CA GLY A 613 9.86 56.94 -3.72
C GLY A 613 8.54 57.70 -3.53
N THR A 614 7.91 58.01 -4.67
CA THR A 614 6.55 58.57 -4.72
C THR A 614 5.54 57.56 -4.15
N GLN A 615 4.49 58.09 -3.52
CA GLN A 615 3.41 57.29 -2.96
C GLN A 615 2.39 56.96 -4.06
N VAL A 616 2.11 55.67 -4.26
CA VAL A 616 1.26 55.15 -5.34
C VAL A 616 0.16 54.29 -4.70
N ASP A 617 -1.04 54.30 -5.28
CA ASP A 617 -2.12 53.41 -4.82
C ASP A 617 -1.81 51.95 -5.17
N ARG A 618 -1.84 51.06 -4.16
CA ARG A 618 -1.46 49.65 -4.36
C ARG A 618 -2.52 48.86 -5.14
N ILE A 619 -3.79 49.27 -5.09
CA ILE A 619 -4.86 48.59 -5.82
C ILE A 619 -4.81 48.98 -7.29
N ASP A 620 -4.71 50.28 -7.63
CA ASP A 620 -4.61 50.72 -9.03
C ASP A 620 -3.30 50.23 -9.69
N GLU A 621 -2.19 50.20 -8.95
CA GLU A 621 -0.93 49.60 -9.40
C GLU A 621 -1.10 48.11 -9.71
N ALA A 622 -1.70 47.33 -8.81
CA ALA A 622 -1.89 45.89 -9.00
C ALA A 622 -2.90 45.55 -10.11
N ARG A 623 -3.99 46.32 -10.24
CA ARG A 623 -4.95 46.22 -11.37
C ARG A 623 -4.23 46.41 -12.70
N LYS A 624 -3.40 47.46 -12.81
CA LYS A 624 -2.62 47.75 -14.01
C LYS A 624 -1.57 46.66 -14.30
N ASP A 625 -0.88 46.14 -13.28
CA ASP A 625 0.08 45.04 -13.43
C ASP A 625 -0.59 43.74 -13.90
N VAL A 626 -1.82 43.45 -13.46
CA VAL A 626 -2.62 42.33 -14.00
C VAL A 626 -2.99 42.58 -15.45
N ALA A 627 -3.55 43.75 -15.79
CA ALA A 627 -3.95 44.09 -17.16
C ALA A 627 -2.77 44.02 -18.16
N ASP A 628 -1.65 44.68 -17.84
CA ASP A 628 -0.40 44.64 -18.63
C ASP A 628 0.11 43.20 -18.82
N THR A 629 0.06 42.37 -17.77
CA THR A 629 0.55 41.00 -17.87
C THR A 629 -0.44 40.09 -18.62
N VAL A 630 -1.75 40.35 -18.56
CA VAL A 630 -2.77 39.66 -19.37
C VAL A 630 -2.64 40.05 -20.85
N GLU A 631 -2.50 41.33 -21.17
CA GLU A 631 -2.30 41.80 -22.55
C GLU A 631 -1.05 41.16 -23.17
N ARG A 632 0.09 41.20 -22.46
CA ARG A 632 1.32 40.51 -22.89
C ARG A 632 1.11 39.01 -23.03
N LEU A 633 0.41 38.37 -22.09
CA LEU A 633 0.17 36.92 -22.13
C LEU A 633 -0.67 36.54 -23.36
N GLU A 634 -1.74 37.27 -23.67
CA GLU A 634 -2.59 36.99 -24.82
C GLU A 634 -1.92 37.37 -26.16
N ALA A 635 -1.10 38.43 -26.18
CA ALA A 635 -0.22 38.73 -27.32
C ALA A 635 0.78 37.58 -27.57
N HIS A 636 1.44 37.10 -26.51
CA HIS A 636 2.32 35.93 -26.60
C HIS A 636 1.56 34.65 -26.98
N ARG A 637 0.29 34.47 -26.62
CA ARG A 637 -0.56 33.32 -27.04
C ARG A 637 -0.99 33.42 -28.50
N SER A 638 -1.30 34.62 -28.96
CA SER A 638 -1.81 34.92 -30.31
C SER A 638 -0.71 35.05 -31.37
N ALA A 639 0.56 35.14 -30.95
CA ALA A 639 1.71 35.26 -31.84
C ALA A 639 1.74 34.12 -32.89
N PRO A 640 1.71 34.44 -34.20
CA PRO A 640 1.68 33.42 -35.26
C PRO A 640 3.01 32.66 -35.31
N GLY A 641 2.94 31.33 -35.42
CA GLY A 641 4.13 30.50 -35.63
C GLY A 641 4.92 30.14 -34.37
N ARG A 642 4.26 29.84 -33.25
CA ARG A 642 4.91 29.07 -32.16
C ARG A 642 5.28 27.68 -32.67
N ASN A 643 6.51 27.56 -33.14
CA ASN A 643 7.04 26.37 -33.79
C ASN A 643 7.06 25.16 -32.85
N ILE A 644 6.93 23.98 -33.44
CA ILE A 644 7.36 22.74 -32.82
C ILE A 644 8.89 22.73 -32.88
N PRO A 645 9.62 22.60 -31.76
CA PRO A 645 11.08 22.50 -31.78
C PRO A 645 11.59 21.37 -32.68
N ALA A 646 12.76 21.54 -33.30
CA ALA A 646 13.33 20.56 -34.22
C ALA A 646 13.47 19.16 -33.59
N GLU A 647 13.93 19.14 -32.33
CA GLU A 647 13.81 18.03 -31.38
C GLU A 647 12.71 18.40 -30.38
N SER A 648 11.52 17.81 -30.50
CA SER A 648 10.38 18.08 -29.62
C SER A 648 9.92 16.80 -28.93
N ALA A 649 9.11 16.93 -27.88
CA ALA A 649 8.35 15.80 -27.37
C ALA A 649 6.94 15.78 -27.95
N VAL A 650 6.34 14.60 -28.01
CA VAL A 650 4.94 14.43 -28.40
C VAL A 650 4.29 13.38 -27.49
N PHE A 651 3.09 13.71 -27.01
CA PHE A 651 2.20 12.73 -26.41
C PHE A 651 1.36 12.12 -27.53
N VAL A 652 1.23 10.80 -27.58
CA VAL A 652 0.41 10.09 -28.57
C VAL A 652 -0.56 9.17 -27.83
N ALA A 653 -1.85 9.32 -28.11
CA ALA A 653 -2.90 8.41 -27.66
C ALA A 653 -3.24 7.40 -28.75
N PHE A 654 -3.42 6.15 -28.33
CA PHE A 654 -3.76 5.01 -29.17
C PHE A 654 -5.17 4.50 -28.88
N ALA A 655 -5.77 3.78 -29.83
CA ALA A 655 -7.13 3.25 -29.69
C ALA A 655 -7.32 2.29 -28.50
N SER A 656 -6.27 1.57 -28.09
CA SER A 656 -6.28 0.68 -26.92
C SER A 656 -5.03 0.85 -26.05
N GLN A 657 -5.14 0.47 -24.78
CA GLN A 657 -3.99 0.37 -23.86
C GLN A 657 -2.95 -0.65 -24.37
N GLU A 658 -3.42 -1.75 -24.95
CA GLU A 658 -2.59 -2.75 -25.64
C GLU A 658 -1.80 -2.13 -26.80
N ALA A 659 -2.42 -1.31 -27.65
CA ALA A 659 -1.75 -0.59 -28.74
C ALA A 659 -0.70 0.40 -28.21
N ALA A 660 -0.99 1.12 -27.12
CA ALA A 660 -0.03 1.99 -26.45
C ALA A 660 1.19 1.21 -25.89
N HIS A 661 0.95 0.05 -25.27
CA HIS A 661 2.00 -0.83 -24.77
C HIS A 661 2.84 -1.44 -25.92
N ARG A 662 2.22 -1.85 -27.02
CA ARG A 662 2.89 -2.32 -28.24
C ARG A 662 3.78 -1.22 -28.85
N ALA A 663 3.27 0.01 -28.97
CA ALA A 663 4.03 1.15 -29.49
C ALA A 663 5.18 1.61 -28.56
N PHE A 664 5.07 1.35 -27.26
CA PHE A 664 6.15 1.56 -26.28
C PHE A 664 7.26 0.49 -26.40
N GLN A 665 6.91 -0.76 -26.70
CA GLN A 665 7.89 -1.84 -26.89
C GLN A 665 8.63 -1.75 -28.24
N GLN A 666 7.92 -1.42 -29.33
CA GLN A 666 8.51 -1.30 -30.67
C GLN A 666 9.57 -0.19 -30.72
N ILE A 667 10.84 -0.54 -30.97
CA ILE A 667 11.92 0.44 -31.19
C ILE A 667 11.82 0.94 -32.64
N ARG A 668 11.36 2.17 -32.85
CA ARG A 668 11.44 2.82 -34.17
C ARG A 668 12.76 3.56 -34.31
N PHE A 669 13.65 3.01 -35.14
CA PHE A 669 14.91 3.64 -35.51
C PHE A 669 14.64 4.80 -36.48
N HIS A 670 15.13 6.01 -36.13
CA HIS A 670 15.20 7.14 -37.05
C HIS A 670 16.69 7.41 -37.38
N PRO A 671 17.08 7.74 -38.62
CA PRO A 671 18.49 7.76 -39.06
C PRO A 671 19.47 8.69 -38.32
N HIS A 672 18.97 9.55 -37.43
CA HIS A 672 19.76 10.57 -36.74
C HIS A 672 19.68 10.52 -35.20
N LEU A 673 18.61 9.95 -34.64
CA LEU A 673 18.35 9.90 -33.19
C LEU A 673 17.47 8.67 -32.88
N PRO A 674 17.86 7.78 -31.94
CA PRO A 674 17.00 6.68 -31.51
C PRO A 674 15.92 7.16 -30.54
N LEU A 675 14.67 6.72 -30.74
CA LEU A 675 13.53 7.08 -29.89
C LEU A 675 13.48 6.22 -28.60
N GLU A 676 14.54 6.26 -27.81
CA GLU A 676 14.69 5.45 -26.60
C GLU A 676 13.92 6.03 -25.40
N ASP A 677 14.05 7.34 -25.14
CA ASP A 677 13.39 8.03 -24.02
C ASP A 677 11.87 8.14 -24.22
N ARG A 678 11.14 7.18 -23.66
CA ARG A 678 9.67 7.09 -23.74
C ARG A 678 9.07 6.78 -22.36
N PHE A 679 7.81 7.17 -22.14
CA PHE A 679 7.13 6.97 -20.85
C PHE A 679 5.65 6.58 -21.01
N LEU A 680 5.25 5.48 -20.34
CA LEU A 680 3.88 4.97 -20.35
C LEU A 680 2.96 5.66 -19.32
N SER A 681 1.76 5.97 -19.79
CA SER A 681 0.63 6.46 -19.00
C SER A 681 0.91 7.67 -18.12
N VAL A 682 1.63 8.64 -18.66
CA VAL A 682 1.93 9.91 -17.98
C VAL A 682 0.64 10.69 -17.76
N GLN A 683 0.31 11.06 -16.51
CA GLN A 683 -0.85 11.92 -16.23
C GLN A 683 -0.49 13.39 -16.53
N PRO A 684 -1.38 14.22 -17.12
CA PRO A 684 -1.04 15.61 -17.48
C PRO A 684 -0.49 16.46 -16.33
N LYS A 685 -0.99 16.24 -15.11
CA LYS A 685 -0.54 16.91 -13.86
C LYS A 685 0.85 16.48 -13.37
N GLU A 686 1.40 15.38 -13.90
CA GLU A 686 2.71 14.83 -13.54
C GLU A 686 3.82 15.29 -14.49
N VAL A 687 3.48 16.03 -15.54
CA VAL A 687 4.42 16.53 -16.56
C VAL A 687 5.24 17.70 -16.03
N LEU A 688 6.56 17.67 -16.25
CA LEU A 688 7.48 18.79 -15.99
C LEU A 688 7.79 19.50 -17.30
N TRP A 689 6.90 20.41 -17.72
CA TRP A 689 6.90 21.02 -19.06
C TRP A 689 8.23 21.69 -19.44
N LYS A 690 8.81 22.54 -18.58
CA LYS A 690 10.17 23.13 -18.79
C LYS A 690 11.28 22.08 -18.99
N ASN A 691 11.13 20.87 -18.45
CA ASN A 691 12.10 19.79 -18.59
C ASN A 691 11.89 18.98 -19.87
N ILE A 692 10.65 18.82 -20.33
CA ILE A 692 10.37 18.06 -21.55
C ILE A 692 11.02 18.72 -22.76
N GLN A 693 11.00 20.05 -22.85
CA GLN A 693 11.61 20.84 -23.93
C GLN A 693 13.16 20.87 -23.94
N MET A 694 13.85 20.32 -22.93
CA MET A 694 15.31 20.42 -22.86
C MET A 694 16.01 19.54 -23.91
N PRO A 695 16.90 20.08 -24.77
CA PRO A 695 17.70 19.29 -25.71
C PRO A 695 18.54 18.23 -25.00
N ILE A 696 18.78 17.09 -25.68
CA ILE A 696 19.38 15.90 -25.06
C ILE A 696 20.75 16.17 -24.41
N ALA A 697 21.60 16.98 -25.04
CA ALA A 697 22.91 17.37 -24.49
C ALA A 697 22.79 18.23 -23.21
N VAL A 698 21.81 19.13 -23.15
CA VAL A 698 21.54 19.95 -21.95
C VAL A 698 20.99 19.08 -20.82
N ARG A 699 20.10 18.14 -21.14
CA ARG A 699 19.55 17.16 -20.20
C ARG A 699 20.66 16.28 -19.60
N ALA A 700 21.53 15.71 -20.43
CA ALA A 700 22.66 14.90 -20.02
C ALA A 700 23.67 15.68 -19.15
N SER A 701 23.98 16.92 -19.51
CA SER A 701 24.86 17.81 -18.73
C SER A 701 24.27 18.12 -17.35
N LYS A 702 22.99 18.55 -17.28
CA LYS A 702 22.29 18.81 -16.01
C LYS A 702 22.17 17.55 -15.14
N ALA A 703 21.90 16.38 -15.73
CA ALA A 703 21.83 15.11 -15.02
C ALA A 703 23.20 14.71 -14.41
N SER A 704 24.29 14.93 -15.16
CA SER A 704 25.66 14.66 -14.72
C SER A 704 26.10 15.62 -13.60
N LEU A 705 25.83 16.92 -13.74
CA LEU A 705 26.12 17.93 -12.71
C LEU A 705 25.34 17.64 -11.42
N ALA A 706 24.06 17.29 -11.54
CA ALA A 706 23.21 16.93 -10.40
C ALA A 706 23.72 15.67 -9.68
N LEU A 707 24.13 14.64 -10.42
CA LEU A 707 24.73 13.44 -9.84
C LEU A 707 26.05 13.75 -9.12
N ALA A 708 26.93 14.54 -9.73
CA ALA A 708 28.20 14.97 -9.12
C ALA A 708 27.97 15.77 -7.83
N PHE A 709 27.00 16.71 -7.83
CA PHE A 709 26.59 17.43 -6.63
C PHE A 709 26.08 16.48 -5.55
N VAL A 710 25.20 15.53 -5.88
CA VAL A 710 24.63 14.58 -4.91
C VAL A 710 25.70 13.67 -4.31
N ILE A 711 26.68 13.22 -5.08
CA ILE A 711 27.83 12.45 -4.58
C ILE A 711 28.67 13.30 -3.63
N ALA A 712 29.05 14.52 -4.04
CA ALA A 712 29.83 15.43 -3.20
C ALA A 712 29.09 15.78 -1.89
N PHE A 713 27.81 16.14 -1.98
CA PHE A 713 26.94 16.40 -0.83
C PHE A 713 26.88 15.18 0.10
N THR A 714 26.67 13.97 -0.44
CA THR A 714 26.58 12.73 0.35
C THR A 714 27.89 12.40 1.06
N ILE A 715 29.05 12.73 0.48
CA ILE A 715 30.35 12.58 1.14
C ILE A 715 30.54 13.64 2.23
N PHE A 716 30.33 14.91 1.91
CA PHE A 716 30.63 16.03 2.82
C PHE A 716 29.56 16.27 3.91
N PHE A 717 28.39 15.63 3.85
CA PHE A 717 27.32 15.78 4.85
C PHE A 717 27.75 15.42 6.29
N SER A 718 28.80 14.60 6.46
CA SER A 718 29.35 14.32 7.79
C SER A 718 29.96 15.55 8.47
N ILE A 719 30.32 16.60 7.72
CA ILE A 719 30.89 17.85 8.26
C ILE A 719 29.84 18.64 9.07
N PRO A 720 28.68 19.07 8.53
CA PRO A 720 27.66 19.76 9.32
C PRO A 720 27.08 18.89 10.44
N VAL A 721 26.97 17.56 10.26
CA VAL A 721 26.59 16.65 11.36
C VAL A 721 27.63 16.65 12.47
N GLY A 722 28.93 16.64 12.14
CA GLY A 722 30.02 16.77 13.13
C GLY A 722 30.02 18.13 13.85
N LEU A 723 29.70 19.23 13.15
CA LEU A 723 29.57 20.56 13.74
C LEU A 723 28.33 20.70 14.64
N ILE A 724 27.23 20.01 14.34
CA ILE A 724 26.10 19.88 15.28
C ILE A 724 26.52 18.99 16.46
N GLY A 725 27.34 17.96 16.22
CA GLY A 725 27.90 17.10 17.25
C GLY A 725 28.73 17.83 18.31
N THR A 726 29.54 18.84 17.94
CA THR A 726 30.32 19.61 18.95
C THR A 726 29.44 20.43 19.90
N LEU A 727 28.16 20.68 19.55
CA LEU A 727 27.19 21.31 20.46
C LEU A 727 26.87 20.40 21.68
N SER A 728 27.16 19.10 21.63
CA SER A 728 27.06 18.23 22.81
C SER A 728 28.24 18.38 23.79
N ASN A 729 29.28 19.15 23.44
CA ASN A 729 30.40 19.49 24.31
C ASN A 729 30.45 21.00 24.59
N VAL A 730 29.44 21.50 25.32
CA VAL A 730 29.28 22.93 25.65
C VAL A 730 30.53 23.53 26.29
N LYS A 731 31.30 22.75 27.07
CA LYS A 731 32.55 23.23 27.67
C LYS A 731 33.57 23.60 26.59
N GLU A 732 33.91 22.66 25.71
CA GLU A 732 34.82 22.91 24.59
C GLU A 732 34.30 23.99 23.63
N LEU A 733 32.98 24.06 23.42
CA LEU A 733 32.35 25.08 22.59
C LEU A 733 32.51 26.49 23.18
N SER A 734 32.29 26.65 24.49
CA SER A 734 32.50 27.89 25.24
C SER A 734 33.97 28.30 25.29
N ASP A 735 34.86 27.34 25.54
CA ASP A 735 36.32 27.56 25.59
C ASP A 735 36.86 28.03 24.22
N ARG A 736 36.25 27.57 23.11
CA ARG A 736 36.58 28.00 21.73
C ARG A 736 35.89 29.31 21.32
N VAL A 737 34.67 29.58 21.79
CA VAL A 737 33.83 30.70 21.33
C VAL A 737 33.38 31.56 22.52
N LYS A 738 34.19 32.57 22.86
CA LYS A 738 34.02 33.40 24.08
C LYS A 738 32.63 34.03 24.29
N TRP A 739 31.87 34.32 23.22
CA TRP A 739 30.51 34.86 23.34
C TRP A 739 29.50 33.83 23.90
N LEU A 740 29.82 32.53 23.88
CA LEU A 740 29.02 31.44 24.45
C LEU A 740 29.35 31.14 25.92
N GLY A 741 30.19 31.97 26.58
CA GLY A 741 30.55 31.79 27.99
C GLY A 741 29.36 31.62 28.93
N TRP A 742 28.27 32.36 28.66
CA TRP A 742 27.00 32.29 29.42
C TRP A 742 26.36 30.90 29.46
N LEU A 743 26.73 29.97 28.56
CA LEU A 743 26.27 28.58 28.62
C LEU A 743 26.86 27.82 29.82
N GLN A 744 28.01 28.25 30.36
CA GLN A 744 28.58 27.69 31.58
C GLN A 744 27.88 28.21 32.86
N ASP A 745 27.15 29.34 32.77
CA ASP A 745 26.38 29.92 33.87
C ASP A 745 24.95 29.34 33.97
N LEU A 746 24.56 28.41 33.08
CA LEU A 746 23.26 27.76 33.10
C LEU A 746 23.16 26.66 34.18
N PRO A 747 22.02 26.52 34.89
CA PRO A 747 21.78 25.41 35.80
C PRO A 747 21.96 24.04 35.12
N ASP A 748 22.54 23.07 35.84
CA ASP A 748 22.91 21.74 35.32
C ASP A 748 21.78 21.01 34.56
N TRP A 749 20.52 21.19 34.99
CA TRP A 749 19.37 20.57 34.32
C TRP A 749 19.02 21.23 32.99
N ILE A 750 19.24 22.54 32.84
CA ILE A 750 19.08 23.26 31.57
C ILE A 750 20.25 22.91 30.65
N LEU A 751 21.48 22.93 31.18
CA LEU A 751 22.69 22.55 30.45
C LEU A 751 22.62 21.11 29.94
N GLY A 752 22.19 20.18 30.79
CA GLY A 752 21.97 18.77 30.44
C GLY A 752 20.84 18.55 29.43
N LEU A 753 19.76 19.32 29.50
CA LEU A 753 18.70 19.30 28.48
C LEU A 753 19.21 19.86 27.14
N LEU A 754 19.96 20.96 27.16
CA LEU A 754 20.54 21.58 25.96
C LEU A 754 21.50 20.60 25.27
N VAL A 755 22.46 20.03 26.01
CA VAL A 755 23.40 19.01 25.53
C VAL A 755 22.71 17.74 25.05
N GLY A 756 21.68 17.26 25.76
CA GLY A 756 21.00 16.00 25.48
C GLY A 756 19.95 16.07 24.37
N PHE A 757 19.30 17.22 24.16
CA PHE A 757 18.20 17.38 23.21
C PHE A 757 18.60 18.11 21.93
N VAL A 758 19.36 19.22 22.03
CA VAL A 758 19.58 20.11 20.88
C VAL A 758 20.41 19.46 19.76
N PRO A 759 21.54 18.77 20.01
CA PRO A 759 22.31 18.12 18.95
C PRO A 759 21.53 17.00 18.22
N PRO A 760 20.82 16.07 18.91
CA PRO A 760 19.97 15.09 18.23
C PRO A 760 18.79 15.73 17.48
N PHE A 761 18.15 16.75 18.04
CA PHE A 761 17.04 17.47 17.39
C PHE A 761 17.50 18.15 16.10
N LEU A 762 18.57 18.96 16.16
CA LEU A 762 19.12 19.64 14.99
C LEU A 762 19.62 18.67 13.93
N THR A 763 20.25 17.56 14.33
CA THR A 763 20.69 16.51 13.39
C THR A 763 19.49 15.87 12.68
N SER A 764 18.45 15.50 13.42
CA SER A 764 17.23 14.90 12.85
C SER A 764 16.48 15.87 11.94
N TRP A 765 16.39 17.14 12.33
CA TRP A 765 15.76 18.20 11.53
C TRP A 765 16.53 18.43 10.22
N PHE A 766 17.86 18.55 10.28
CA PHE A 766 18.72 18.75 9.10
C PHE A 766 18.69 17.55 8.14
N VAL A 767 18.73 16.31 8.67
CA VAL A 767 18.59 15.08 7.87
C VAL A 767 17.21 14.98 7.19
N SER A 768 16.15 15.51 7.81
CA SER A 768 14.81 15.53 7.21
C SER A 768 14.70 16.40 5.95
N TYR A 769 15.61 17.36 5.77
CA TYR A 769 15.64 18.24 4.61
C TYR A 769 16.33 17.59 3.38
N VAL A 770 17.23 16.63 3.58
CA VAL A 770 17.97 15.96 2.50
C VAL A 770 17.07 15.41 1.37
N PRO A 771 15.99 14.64 1.64
CA PRO A 771 15.10 14.17 0.56
C PRO A 771 14.22 15.30 -0.02
N LYS A 772 14.03 16.44 0.67
CA LYS A 772 13.39 17.63 0.07
C LYS A 772 14.34 18.29 -0.93
N LEU A 773 15.62 18.46 -0.57
CA LEU A 773 16.69 18.99 -1.41
C LEU A 773 16.96 18.11 -2.64
N PHE A 774 17.14 16.80 -2.45
CA PHE A 774 17.36 15.86 -3.56
C PHE A 774 16.19 15.83 -4.55
N ARG A 775 14.94 15.97 -4.09
CA ARG A 775 13.76 16.12 -4.96
C ARG A 775 13.78 17.38 -5.80
N HIS A 776 14.19 18.51 -5.22
CA HIS A 776 14.35 19.76 -5.96
C HIS A 776 15.44 19.63 -7.04
N ILE A 777 16.60 19.05 -6.69
CA ILE A 777 17.71 18.79 -7.62
C ILE A 777 17.29 17.80 -8.72
N ALA A 778 16.54 16.75 -8.39
CA ALA A 778 16.04 15.78 -9.37
C ALA A 778 15.12 16.46 -10.40
N LYS A 779 14.21 17.35 -9.96
CA LYS A 779 13.41 18.19 -10.85
C LYS A 779 14.28 19.13 -11.70
N LEU A 780 15.32 19.76 -11.15
CA LEU A 780 16.23 20.60 -11.94
C LEU A 780 17.11 19.81 -12.93
N SER A 781 17.32 18.51 -12.70
CA SER A 781 18.22 17.65 -13.48
C SER A 781 17.70 17.23 -14.87
N GLY A 782 16.51 17.71 -15.28
CA GLY A 782 15.93 17.45 -16.61
C GLY A 782 15.00 16.23 -16.69
N GLU A 783 14.49 15.73 -15.56
CA GLU A 783 13.51 14.64 -15.54
C GLU A 783 12.16 15.08 -16.16
N PRO A 784 11.56 14.32 -17.09
CA PRO A 784 10.37 14.77 -17.82
C PRO A 784 9.08 14.73 -16.98
N THR A 785 9.04 13.96 -15.89
CA THR A 785 7.85 13.77 -15.06
C THR A 785 8.17 13.72 -13.57
N ILE A 786 7.18 14.07 -12.73
CA ILE A 786 7.31 14.07 -11.26
C ILE A 786 7.59 12.65 -10.70
N PRO A 787 6.94 11.56 -11.15
CA PRO A 787 7.31 10.20 -10.73
C PRO A 787 8.78 9.85 -10.98
N GLN A 788 9.34 10.21 -12.14
CA GLN A 788 10.76 9.92 -12.42
C GLN A 788 11.71 10.73 -11.53
N ALA A 789 11.39 12.00 -11.26
CA ALA A 789 12.13 12.79 -10.28
C ALA A 789 12.05 12.19 -8.85
N GLU A 790 10.90 11.66 -8.43
CA GLU A 790 10.74 10.97 -7.14
C GLU A 790 11.57 9.68 -7.10
N LEU A 791 11.53 8.87 -8.15
CA LEU A 791 12.29 7.61 -8.26
C LEU A 791 13.81 7.81 -8.32
N LYS A 792 14.27 8.91 -8.93
CA LYS A 792 15.68 9.34 -8.92
C LYS A 792 16.10 9.82 -7.53
N THR A 793 15.23 10.58 -6.86
CA THR A 793 15.39 10.99 -5.46
C THR A 793 15.50 9.79 -4.52
N GLN A 794 14.68 8.75 -4.72
CA GLN A 794 14.74 7.51 -3.95
C GLN A 794 16.10 6.81 -4.10
N ALA A 795 16.62 6.71 -5.32
CA ALA A 795 17.92 6.08 -5.57
C ALA A 795 19.07 6.85 -4.90
N TRP A 796 19.08 8.18 -5.02
CA TRP A 796 20.06 9.05 -4.36
C TRP A 796 19.95 9.00 -2.83
N TYR A 797 18.73 9.04 -2.28
CA TYR A 797 18.52 8.98 -0.83
C TYR A 797 18.81 7.59 -0.26
N MET A 798 18.72 6.52 -1.05
CA MET A 798 19.16 5.18 -0.66
C MET A 798 20.69 5.10 -0.48
N VAL A 799 21.46 5.65 -1.42
CA VAL A 799 22.92 5.75 -1.27
C VAL A 799 23.29 6.58 -0.04
N PHE A 800 22.59 7.71 0.17
CA PHE A 800 22.76 8.53 1.36
C PHE A 800 22.43 7.78 2.66
N GLN A 801 21.34 7.02 2.71
CA GLN A 801 20.95 6.24 3.89
C GLN A 801 22.00 5.16 4.24
N VAL A 802 22.42 4.36 3.27
CA VAL A 802 23.43 3.32 3.51
C VAL A 802 24.78 3.94 3.87
N PHE A 803 25.20 5.02 3.21
CA PHE A 803 26.49 5.66 3.48
C PHE A 803 26.49 6.44 4.81
N GLN A 804 25.63 7.45 4.98
CA GLN A 804 25.66 8.33 6.15
C GLN A 804 24.98 7.74 7.39
N VAL A 805 23.85 7.02 7.24
CA VAL A 805 23.06 6.55 8.41
C VAL A 805 23.48 5.16 8.89
N PHE A 806 24.05 4.32 8.01
CA PHE A 806 24.58 3.01 8.41
C PHE A 806 26.12 2.99 8.46
N LEU A 807 26.83 3.19 7.35
CA LEU A 807 28.30 2.99 7.33
C LEU A 807 29.05 4.03 8.19
N VAL A 808 28.82 5.33 7.98
CA VAL A 808 29.47 6.41 8.75
C VAL A 808 29.24 6.25 10.26
N THR A 809 28.00 6.00 10.67
CA THR A 809 27.63 5.76 12.08
C THR A 809 28.28 4.49 12.64
N THR A 810 28.42 3.43 11.85
CA THR A 810 29.11 2.19 12.25
C THR A 810 30.61 2.41 12.50
N PHE A 811 31.26 3.26 11.70
CA PHE A 811 32.70 3.52 11.84
C PHE A 811 33.04 4.52 12.96
N SER A 812 32.10 5.38 13.36
CA SER A 812 32.07 6.24 14.57
C SER A 812 33.24 7.19 14.90
N SER A 813 34.46 6.98 14.41
CA SER A 813 35.67 7.71 14.83
C SER A 813 36.53 8.23 13.66
N GLY A 814 35.98 8.30 12.44
CA GLY A 814 36.69 8.87 11.30
C GLY A 814 36.22 8.39 9.93
N ALA A 815 34.99 8.72 9.53
CA ALA A 815 34.46 8.36 8.21
C ALA A 815 35.36 8.80 7.04
N ALA A 816 35.93 10.01 7.08
CA ALA A 816 36.87 10.49 6.08
C ALA A 816 38.17 9.69 6.04
N ALA A 817 38.66 9.21 7.20
CA ALA A 817 39.83 8.35 7.28
C ALA A 817 39.56 6.94 6.73
N VAL A 818 38.38 6.36 7.04
CA VAL A 818 37.95 5.06 6.49
C VAL A 818 37.75 5.14 4.97
N ALA A 819 37.07 6.18 4.46
CA ALA A 819 36.92 6.40 3.03
C ALA A 819 38.28 6.58 2.33
N THR A 820 39.20 7.35 2.92
CA THR A 820 40.57 7.52 2.40
C THR A 820 41.37 6.20 2.43
N LYS A 821 41.17 5.35 3.44
CA LYS A 821 41.84 4.05 3.56
C LYS A 821 41.31 3.06 2.53
N ILE A 822 39.99 2.94 2.36
CA ILE A 822 39.37 2.06 1.36
C ILE A 822 39.66 2.54 -0.08
N ALA A 823 39.68 3.85 -0.33
CA ALA A 823 40.04 4.41 -1.65
C ALA A 823 41.51 4.20 -2.03
N LYS A 824 42.41 4.00 -1.04
CA LYS A 824 43.84 3.69 -1.27
C LYS A 824 44.13 2.19 -1.28
N ASP A 825 43.43 1.41 -0.47
CA ASP A 825 43.47 -0.05 -0.47
C ASP A 825 42.05 -0.65 -0.30
N PRO A 826 41.38 -0.97 -1.43
CA PRO A 826 40.09 -1.64 -1.42
C PRO A 826 40.08 -3.02 -0.76
N LYS A 827 41.24 -3.69 -0.64
CA LYS A 827 41.33 -5.02 -0.01
C LYS A 827 41.13 -4.95 1.51
N SER A 828 41.38 -3.80 2.13
CA SER A 828 41.20 -3.59 3.57
C SER A 828 39.74 -3.46 4.03
N ALA A 829 38.77 -3.40 3.11
CA ALA A 829 37.37 -3.16 3.44
C ALA A 829 36.70 -4.24 4.32
N PRO A 830 36.89 -5.56 4.10
CA PRO A 830 36.33 -6.60 4.97
C PRO A 830 36.90 -6.54 6.39
N ASP A 831 38.21 -6.30 6.54
CA ASP A 831 38.87 -6.21 7.84
C ASP A 831 38.38 -4.98 8.64
N LEU A 832 38.20 -3.84 7.98
CA LEU A 832 37.65 -2.62 8.58
C LEU A 832 36.21 -2.83 9.05
N LEU A 833 35.38 -3.52 8.27
CA LEU A 833 34.02 -3.90 8.65
C LEU A 833 34.03 -4.85 9.86
N ALA A 834 34.89 -5.86 9.85
CA ALA A 834 35.03 -6.85 10.92
C ALA A 834 35.50 -6.24 12.25
N GLU A 835 36.37 -5.23 12.23
CA GLU A 835 36.79 -4.51 13.44
C GLU A 835 35.68 -3.60 14.00
N SER A 836 34.83 -3.03 13.12
CA SER A 836 33.92 -1.93 13.47
C SER A 836 32.49 -2.38 13.78
N LEU A 837 31.92 -3.30 13.00
CA LEU A 837 30.53 -3.76 13.19
C LEU A 837 30.29 -4.32 14.61
N PRO A 838 31.14 -5.21 15.18
CA PRO A 838 30.91 -5.72 16.54
C PRO A 838 31.01 -4.65 17.65
N LYS A 839 31.61 -3.49 17.38
CA LYS A 839 31.63 -2.36 18.33
C LYS A 839 30.29 -1.60 18.28
N ALA A 840 29.76 -1.36 17.08
CA ALA A 840 28.51 -0.61 16.88
C ALA A 840 27.22 -1.43 17.09
N SER A 841 27.30 -2.75 17.29
CA SER A 841 26.12 -3.62 17.46
C SER A 841 25.18 -3.19 18.61
N ASN A 842 25.76 -2.72 19.73
CA ASN A 842 25.01 -2.23 20.89
C ASN A 842 24.31 -0.88 20.63
N PHE A 843 24.85 -0.04 19.74
CA PHE A 843 24.17 1.16 19.26
C PHE A 843 22.94 0.80 18.43
N TYR A 844 23.05 -0.11 17.46
CA TYR A 844 21.91 -0.45 16.59
C TYR A 844 20.76 -1.15 17.32
N LEU A 845 21.06 -1.96 18.34
CA LEU A 845 20.05 -2.55 19.23
C LEU A 845 19.21 -1.46 19.91
N THR A 846 19.89 -0.46 20.46
CA THR A 846 19.29 0.70 21.12
C THR A 846 18.54 1.61 20.13
N TYR A 847 19.07 1.76 18.91
CA TYR A 847 18.47 2.52 17.82
C TYR A 847 17.12 1.94 17.38
N PHE A 848 17.01 0.61 17.19
CA PHE A 848 15.72 -0.01 16.83
C PHE A 848 14.66 0.17 17.92
N ILE A 849 15.04 0.11 19.19
CA ILE A 849 14.14 0.39 20.32
C ILE A 849 13.66 1.84 20.31
N LEU A 850 14.57 2.81 20.19
CA LEU A 850 14.26 4.25 20.16
C LEU A 850 13.41 4.63 18.95
N GLN A 851 13.72 4.12 17.76
CA GLN A 851 12.95 4.36 16.54
C GLN A 851 11.57 3.68 16.62
N GLY A 852 11.52 2.43 17.09
CA GLY A 852 10.29 1.64 17.17
C GLY A 852 9.29 2.13 18.21
N THR A 853 9.77 2.61 19.36
CA THR A 853 8.90 3.18 20.41
C THR A 853 8.62 4.66 20.17
N THR A 854 9.61 5.53 20.34
CA THR A 854 9.42 6.99 20.27
C THR A 854 9.04 7.45 18.88
N SER A 855 9.81 7.10 17.84
CA SER A 855 9.58 7.70 16.51
C SER A 855 8.32 7.17 15.79
N ALA A 856 7.88 5.94 16.05
CA ALA A 856 6.61 5.45 15.52
C ALA A 856 5.40 6.17 16.16
N ALA A 857 5.47 6.47 17.47
CA ALA A 857 4.47 7.26 18.18
C ALA A 857 4.51 8.75 17.78
N SER A 858 5.70 9.34 17.61
CA SER A 858 5.84 10.70 17.06
C SER A 858 5.26 10.82 15.64
N ASN A 859 5.40 9.78 14.80
CA ASN A 859 4.83 9.73 13.45
C ASN A 859 3.30 9.58 13.44
N LEU A 860 2.69 9.07 14.53
CA LEU A 860 1.23 9.07 14.72
C LEU A 860 0.72 10.45 15.15
N LEU A 861 1.49 11.14 15.99
CA LEU A 861 1.20 12.51 16.43
C LEU A 861 1.50 13.57 15.37
N ASP A 862 2.45 13.36 14.44
CA ASP A 862 2.79 14.26 13.31
C ASP A 862 2.79 15.77 13.70
N TYR A 863 3.37 16.07 14.87
CA TYR A 863 3.25 17.38 15.52
C TYR A 863 3.92 18.49 14.70
N SER A 864 5.01 18.17 14.00
CA SER A 864 5.74 19.11 13.14
C SER A 864 4.84 19.70 12.07
N GLU A 865 4.10 18.86 11.32
CA GLU A 865 3.22 19.35 10.26
C GLU A 865 1.89 19.90 10.82
N THR A 866 1.56 19.61 12.09
CA THR A 866 0.41 20.22 12.80
C THR A 866 0.73 21.66 13.22
N LEU A 867 1.94 21.89 13.74
CA LEU A 867 2.48 23.22 14.02
C LEU A 867 2.71 24.01 12.73
N GLU A 868 3.15 23.36 11.65
CA GLU A 868 3.28 23.98 10.32
C GLU A 868 1.91 24.50 9.84
N TYR A 869 0.85 23.68 9.90
CA TYR A 869 -0.50 24.15 9.55
C TYR A 869 -0.97 25.33 10.41
N LEU A 870 -0.81 25.26 11.74
CA LEU A 870 -1.18 26.35 12.64
C LEU A 870 -0.37 27.62 12.42
N PHE A 871 0.90 27.49 12.02
CA PHE A 871 1.76 28.62 11.70
C PHE A 871 1.28 29.35 10.44
N TYR A 872 0.99 28.62 9.37
CA TYR A 872 0.46 29.21 8.13
C TYR A 872 -0.92 29.86 8.37
N GLU A 873 -1.88 29.12 8.94
CA GLU A 873 -3.26 29.57 9.19
C GLU A 873 -3.37 30.85 10.04
N TYR A 874 -2.41 31.10 10.95
CA TYR A 874 -2.46 32.23 11.89
C TYR A 874 -1.48 33.37 11.57
N PHE A 875 -0.27 33.09 11.05
CA PHE A 875 0.77 34.11 10.85
C PHE A 875 1.02 34.48 9.38
N TRP A 876 0.65 33.62 8.43
CA TRP A 876 1.02 33.77 7.01
C TRP A 876 -0.18 33.95 6.08
N ASP A 877 -1.20 33.11 6.24
CA ASP A 877 -2.34 33.02 5.33
C ASP A 877 -3.36 34.13 5.61
N ARG A 878 -3.45 35.09 4.68
CA ARG A 878 -4.27 36.31 4.87
C ARG A 878 -5.55 36.27 4.07
N THR A 879 -5.48 35.92 2.79
CA THR A 879 -6.63 35.97 1.88
C THR A 879 -7.55 34.76 2.08
N PRO A 880 -8.83 34.86 1.64
CA PRO A 880 -9.72 33.70 1.58
C PRO A 880 -9.08 32.56 0.76
N ARG A 881 -8.40 32.91 -0.34
CA ARG A 881 -7.64 32.00 -1.20
C ARG A 881 -6.54 31.27 -0.45
N ASP A 882 -5.71 31.96 0.34
CA ASP A 882 -4.61 31.34 1.10
C ASP A 882 -5.17 30.31 2.08
N LYS A 883 -6.13 30.73 2.91
CA LYS A 883 -6.78 29.87 3.92
C LYS A 883 -7.45 28.66 3.28
N PHE A 884 -8.18 28.85 2.18
CA PHE A 884 -8.75 27.74 1.43
C PHE A 884 -7.67 26.80 0.87
N GLN A 885 -6.59 27.31 0.27
CA GLN A 885 -5.53 26.45 -0.26
C GLN A 885 -4.85 25.64 0.85
N THR A 886 -4.51 26.27 1.97
CA THR A 886 -3.92 25.60 3.13
C THR A 886 -4.91 24.61 3.77
N TYR A 887 -6.22 24.89 3.76
CA TYR A 887 -7.24 23.98 4.28
C TYR A 887 -7.50 22.78 3.36
N ALA A 888 -7.69 23.02 2.06
CA ALA A 888 -8.04 22.04 1.04
C ALA A 888 -6.89 21.08 0.70
N GLN A 889 -5.63 21.52 0.83
CA GLN A 889 -4.48 20.69 0.54
C GLN A 889 -4.26 19.62 1.62
N MET A 890 -4.57 18.37 1.27
CA MET A 890 -4.09 17.21 2.03
C MET A 890 -2.57 17.01 1.92
N ARG A 891 -2.01 16.32 2.92
CA ARG A 891 -0.61 15.89 2.94
C ARG A 891 -0.36 14.84 1.85
N GLY A 892 0.68 15.07 1.04
CA GLY A 892 1.18 14.08 0.11
C GLY A 892 2.02 12.99 0.81
N THR A 893 2.15 11.84 0.16
CA THR A 893 3.07 10.77 0.62
C THR A 893 4.46 10.91 -0.02
N PRO A 894 5.55 11.08 0.75
CA PRO A 894 6.90 11.27 0.21
C PRO A 894 7.63 9.94 0.01
N TRP A 895 7.27 9.18 -1.03
CA TRP A 895 7.81 7.84 -1.33
C TRP A 895 9.33 7.76 -1.28
N ALA A 896 10.03 8.76 -1.85
CA ALA A 896 11.49 8.80 -1.91
C ALA A 896 12.17 9.00 -0.55
N ALA A 897 11.46 9.44 0.48
CA ALA A 897 11.97 9.50 1.85
C ALA A 897 11.65 8.23 2.63
N TRP A 898 10.47 7.64 2.40
CA TRP A 898 9.95 6.49 3.15
C TRP A 898 10.63 5.17 2.77
N TYR A 899 10.65 4.78 1.49
CA TYR A 899 11.24 3.50 1.07
C TYR A 899 12.73 3.37 1.47
N PRO A 900 13.62 4.37 1.27
CA PRO A 900 15.02 4.23 1.63
C PRO A 900 15.28 4.11 3.13
N LYS A 901 14.53 4.82 3.98
CA LYS A 901 14.67 4.70 5.44
C LYS A 901 14.47 3.26 5.90
N PHE A 902 13.38 2.63 5.48
CA PHE A 902 13.03 1.29 5.95
C PHE A 902 13.75 0.16 5.19
N THR A 903 14.18 0.39 3.96
CA THR A 903 15.13 -0.52 3.28
C THR A 903 16.47 -0.52 4.02
N ASN A 904 16.96 0.65 4.48
CA ASN A 904 18.15 0.74 5.31
C ASN A 904 17.98 0.06 6.69
N PHE A 905 16.78 0.12 7.30
CA PHE A 905 16.48 -0.65 8.52
C PHE A 905 16.63 -2.16 8.28
N LEU A 906 16.15 -2.69 7.14
CA LEU A 906 16.36 -4.09 6.79
C LEU A 906 17.84 -4.41 6.58
N ILE A 907 18.57 -3.55 5.85
CA ILE A 907 20.01 -3.70 5.60
C ILE A 907 20.79 -3.81 6.91
N ILE A 908 20.52 -2.93 7.88
CA ILE A 908 21.13 -2.97 9.21
C ILE A 908 20.75 -4.28 9.93
N ALA A 909 19.47 -4.65 9.95
CA ALA A 909 19.00 -5.85 10.63
C ALA A 909 19.59 -7.15 10.05
N VAL A 910 19.78 -7.21 8.72
CA VAL A 910 20.42 -8.34 8.02
C VAL A 910 21.93 -8.33 8.24
N ALA A 911 22.61 -7.19 8.16
CA ALA A 911 24.06 -7.09 8.44
C ALA A 911 24.42 -7.52 9.87
N TYR A 912 23.55 -7.25 10.85
CA TYR A 912 23.73 -7.69 12.24
C TYR A 912 23.13 -9.06 12.57
N SER A 913 22.45 -9.74 11.63
CA SER A 913 21.70 -10.98 11.88
C SER A 913 22.52 -12.10 12.53
N CYS A 914 23.74 -12.34 12.07
CA CYS A 914 24.64 -13.36 12.62
C CYS A 914 25.53 -12.77 13.74
N ILE A 915 25.94 -11.51 13.62
CA ILE A 915 26.82 -10.83 14.58
C ILE A 915 26.13 -10.66 15.95
N GLN A 916 24.86 -10.24 15.94
CA GLN A 916 24.04 -10.00 17.11
C GLN A 916 22.56 -10.30 16.79
N PRO A 917 22.13 -11.58 16.85
CA PRO A 917 20.82 -12.02 16.36
C PRO A 917 19.62 -11.34 17.04
N LEU A 918 19.80 -10.91 18.29
CA LEU A 918 18.80 -10.18 19.08
C LEU A 918 18.26 -8.93 18.34
N THR A 919 19.08 -8.30 17.49
CA THR A 919 18.73 -7.13 16.68
C THR A 919 17.52 -7.38 15.77
N LEU A 920 17.34 -8.59 15.24
CA LEU A 920 16.25 -8.94 14.32
C LEU A 920 14.86 -8.84 14.99
N GLY A 921 14.74 -9.30 16.25
CA GLY A 921 13.46 -9.24 16.98
C GLY A 921 13.07 -7.81 17.35
N PHE A 922 14.02 -6.99 17.81
CA PHE A 922 13.76 -5.57 18.07
C PHE A 922 13.45 -4.78 16.80
N ALA A 923 14.09 -5.11 15.68
CA ALA A 923 13.73 -4.56 14.37
C ALA A 923 12.28 -4.93 13.99
N ALA A 924 11.89 -6.21 14.09
CA ALA A 924 10.54 -6.68 13.76
C ALA A 924 9.45 -5.97 14.61
N VAL A 925 9.65 -5.85 15.92
CA VAL A 925 8.71 -5.16 16.83
C VAL A 925 8.65 -3.66 16.52
N GLY A 926 9.79 -3.00 16.31
CA GLY A 926 9.83 -1.57 15.99
C GLY A 926 9.18 -1.25 14.64
N LEU A 927 9.42 -2.09 13.62
CA LEU A 927 8.79 -2.00 12.31
C LEU A 927 7.27 -2.25 12.38
N TYR A 928 6.81 -3.14 13.26
CA TYR A 928 5.36 -3.35 13.45
C TYR A 928 4.65 -2.10 13.99
N PHE A 929 5.24 -1.37 14.94
CA PHE A 929 4.71 -0.07 15.37
C PHE A 929 4.71 0.97 14.24
N TYR A 930 5.74 0.99 13.37
CA TYR A 930 5.73 1.81 12.17
C TYR A 930 4.63 1.40 11.17
N TYR A 931 4.41 0.11 10.95
CA TYR A 931 3.31 -0.37 10.10
C TYR A 931 1.94 0.14 10.62
N LEU A 932 1.67 0.07 11.93
CA LEU A 932 0.45 0.63 12.50
C LEU A 932 0.35 2.16 12.28
N SER A 933 1.46 2.88 12.49
CA SER A 933 1.54 4.34 12.33
C SER A 933 1.32 4.79 10.88
N TYR A 934 1.96 4.13 9.90
CA TYR A 934 1.76 4.42 8.48
C TYR A 934 0.43 3.92 7.93
N ARG A 935 -0.11 2.81 8.43
CA ARG A 935 -1.47 2.35 8.10
C ARG A 935 -2.52 3.35 8.58
N TYR A 936 -2.34 3.94 9.77
CA TYR A 936 -3.20 5.05 10.20
C TYR A 936 -3.06 6.25 9.26
N SER A 937 -1.82 6.63 8.93
CA SER A 937 -1.54 7.77 8.05
C SER A 937 -2.14 7.62 6.64
N LEU A 938 -2.03 6.44 6.02
CA LEU A 938 -2.53 6.17 4.67
C LEU A 938 -4.05 5.92 4.61
N LEU A 939 -4.68 5.49 5.72
CA LEU A 939 -6.13 5.45 5.84
C LEU A 939 -6.71 6.85 6.08
N TYR A 940 -6.23 7.59 7.09
CA TYR A 940 -6.93 8.77 7.60
C TYR A 940 -6.35 10.13 7.18
N VAL A 941 -5.06 10.23 6.82
CA VAL A 941 -4.32 11.51 6.77
C VAL A 941 -3.75 11.88 5.39
N ARG A 942 -3.10 10.94 4.69
CA ARG A 942 -2.28 11.23 3.50
C ARG A 942 -2.92 10.70 2.20
N GLN A 943 -2.83 11.50 1.14
CA GLN A 943 -3.27 11.15 -0.21
C GLN A 943 -2.07 11.00 -1.14
N THR A 944 -2.14 10.04 -2.06
CA THR A 944 -1.15 9.85 -3.12
C THR A 944 -1.21 11.00 -4.13
N LYS A 945 -0.30 11.98 -4.03
CA LYS A 945 -0.17 13.10 -4.99
C LYS A 945 0.68 12.78 -6.24
N THR A 946 1.44 11.69 -6.20
CA THR A 946 2.34 11.23 -7.28
C THR A 946 2.28 9.72 -7.31
N ASP A 947 1.98 9.14 -8.47
CA ASP A 947 1.79 7.70 -8.64
C ASP A 947 2.96 7.08 -9.42
N THR A 948 3.77 6.27 -8.74
CA THR A 948 4.87 5.52 -9.35
C THR A 948 4.44 4.15 -9.86
N LYS A 949 3.16 3.76 -9.68
CA LYS A 949 2.57 2.52 -10.21
C LYS A 949 3.36 1.26 -9.80
N GLY A 950 3.86 1.25 -8.57
CA GLY A 950 4.70 0.19 -7.98
C GLY A 950 6.20 0.26 -8.29
N GLU A 951 6.66 1.20 -9.12
CA GLU A 951 8.08 1.34 -9.48
C GLU A 951 8.95 1.70 -8.26
N ALA A 952 8.43 2.48 -7.31
CA ALA A 952 9.14 2.80 -6.06
C ALA A 952 9.37 1.56 -5.18
N TYR A 953 8.37 0.68 -5.08
CA TYR A 953 8.49 -0.57 -4.34
C TYR A 953 9.42 -1.56 -5.03
N LYS A 954 9.30 -1.74 -6.36
CA LYS A 954 10.23 -2.56 -7.15
C LYS A 954 11.68 -2.13 -6.91
N ARG A 955 11.93 -0.81 -6.97
CA ARG A 955 13.26 -0.23 -6.72
C ARG A 955 13.75 -0.49 -5.29
N ALA A 956 12.86 -0.49 -4.29
CA ALA A 956 13.21 -0.87 -2.93
C ALA A 956 13.59 -2.36 -2.83
N LEU A 957 12.82 -3.28 -3.46
CA LEU A 957 13.15 -4.71 -3.52
C LEU A 957 14.52 -4.96 -4.20
N GLN A 958 14.80 -4.27 -5.30
CA GLN A 958 16.11 -4.31 -5.99
C GLN A 958 17.27 -3.75 -5.13
N GLN A 959 16.97 -2.92 -4.14
CA GLN A 959 17.94 -2.33 -3.21
C GLN A 959 18.15 -3.15 -1.92
N MET A 960 17.26 -4.10 -1.59
CA MET A 960 17.40 -4.95 -0.40
C MET A 960 18.63 -5.88 -0.42
N PRO A 961 19.06 -6.50 -1.55
CA PRO A 961 20.26 -7.34 -1.60
C PRO A 961 21.56 -6.65 -1.17
N THR A 962 21.62 -5.31 -1.14
CA THR A 962 22.74 -4.56 -0.53
C THR A 962 22.98 -4.97 0.93
N GLY A 963 21.94 -5.39 1.66
CA GLY A 963 22.06 -5.92 3.03
C GLY A 963 22.75 -7.28 3.09
N LEU A 964 22.52 -8.13 2.09
CA LEU A 964 23.18 -9.43 1.98
C LEU A 964 24.67 -9.23 1.70
N TYR A 965 25.02 -8.42 0.69
CA TYR A 965 26.41 -8.13 0.36
C TYR A 965 27.19 -7.54 1.54
N LEU A 966 26.59 -6.63 2.32
CA LEU A 966 27.24 -6.05 3.50
C LEU A 966 27.35 -7.07 4.66
N ALA A 967 26.40 -7.98 4.82
CA ALA A 967 26.48 -9.08 5.80
C ALA A 967 27.54 -10.13 5.42
N GLU A 968 27.61 -10.50 4.13
CA GLU A 968 28.58 -11.43 3.56
C GLU A 968 30.00 -10.88 3.69
N LEU A 969 30.25 -9.63 3.27
CA LEU A 969 31.55 -8.97 3.41
C LEU A 969 31.99 -8.83 4.87
N ALA A 970 31.06 -8.54 5.79
CA ALA A 970 31.33 -8.51 7.22
C ALA A 970 31.76 -9.88 7.75
N LEU A 971 31.04 -10.95 7.41
CA LEU A 971 31.37 -12.31 7.83
C LEU A 971 32.68 -12.83 7.22
N ILE A 972 32.98 -12.50 5.96
CA ILE A 972 34.27 -12.80 5.31
C ILE A 972 35.42 -12.24 6.15
N GLY A 973 35.34 -10.95 6.53
CA GLY A 973 36.33 -10.30 7.38
C GLY A 973 36.39 -10.86 8.80
N LEU A 974 35.23 -11.13 9.44
CA LEU A 974 35.16 -11.68 10.79
C LEU A 974 35.77 -13.10 10.89
N PHE A 975 35.53 -13.95 9.89
CA PHE A 975 36.15 -15.26 9.78
C PHE A 975 37.64 -15.15 9.40
N GLY A 976 38.00 -14.21 8.52
CA GLY A 976 39.39 -13.90 8.17
C GLY A 976 40.25 -13.48 9.39
N ALA A 977 39.74 -12.55 10.20
CA ALA A 977 40.37 -12.09 11.44
C ALA A 977 40.52 -13.21 12.49
N ARG A 978 39.61 -14.19 12.49
CA ARG A 978 39.70 -15.43 13.31
C ARG A 978 40.63 -16.51 12.70
N LYS A 979 41.28 -16.24 11.56
CA LYS A 979 42.08 -17.20 10.76
C LYS A 979 41.29 -18.44 10.34
N ALA A 980 39.96 -18.32 10.22
CA ALA A 980 39.01 -19.38 9.91
C ALA A 980 38.83 -19.52 8.39
N ALA A 981 39.87 -20.06 7.73
CA ALA A 981 40.00 -20.05 6.27
C ALA A 981 38.82 -20.70 5.54
N ALA A 982 38.42 -21.93 5.93
CA ALA A 982 37.35 -22.66 5.25
C ALA A 982 36.00 -21.93 5.31
N GLN A 983 35.66 -21.37 6.48
CA GLN A 983 34.45 -20.58 6.68
C GLN A 983 34.48 -19.28 5.86
N SER A 984 35.63 -18.60 5.80
CA SER A 984 35.80 -17.39 4.96
C SER A 984 35.66 -17.73 3.46
N THR A 985 36.27 -18.82 2.98
CA THR A 985 36.11 -19.30 1.59
C THR A 985 34.66 -19.63 1.27
N LEU A 986 33.91 -20.28 2.15
CA LEU A 986 32.48 -20.55 1.95
C LEU A 986 31.64 -19.26 1.88
N MET A 987 31.97 -18.22 2.65
CA MET A 987 31.29 -16.93 2.53
C MET A 987 31.66 -16.18 1.24
N ILE A 988 32.88 -16.35 0.72
CA ILE A 988 33.27 -15.82 -0.61
C ILE A 988 32.48 -16.53 -1.71
N VAL A 989 32.31 -17.86 -1.63
CA VAL A 989 31.45 -18.61 -2.57
C VAL A 989 30.00 -18.13 -2.49
N LEU A 990 29.46 -17.92 -1.29
CA LEU A 990 28.11 -17.40 -1.10
C LEU A 990 27.96 -16.00 -1.73
N LEU A 991 28.90 -15.08 -1.47
CA LEU A 991 28.91 -13.73 -2.08
C LEU A 991 28.91 -13.78 -3.62
N VAL A 992 29.65 -14.71 -4.23
CA VAL A 992 29.63 -14.92 -5.69
C VAL A 992 28.29 -15.48 -6.17
N LEU A 993 27.68 -16.42 -5.43
CA LEU A 993 26.35 -16.94 -5.75
C LEU A 993 25.26 -15.86 -5.62
N THR A 994 25.28 -15.04 -4.56
CA THR A 994 24.37 -13.92 -4.35
C THR A 994 24.54 -12.86 -5.45
N ALA A 995 25.78 -12.57 -5.86
CA ALA A 995 26.06 -11.64 -6.96
C ALA A 995 25.56 -12.15 -8.32
N VAL A 996 25.91 -13.39 -8.70
CA VAL A 996 25.48 -14.02 -9.96
C VAL A 996 23.97 -14.20 -9.98
N GLY A 997 23.39 -14.71 -8.90
CA GLY A 997 21.95 -14.90 -8.75
C GLY A 997 21.16 -13.59 -8.90
N ASN A 998 21.62 -12.51 -8.28
CA ASN A 998 20.98 -11.19 -8.42
C ASN A 998 21.07 -10.64 -9.85
N VAL A 999 22.23 -10.76 -10.51
CA VAL A 999 22.40 -10.34 -11.92
C VAL A 999 21.53 -11.16 -12.87
N LEU A 1000 21.41 -12.47 -12.67
CA LEU A 1000 20.53 -13.34 -13.46
C LEU A 1000 19.06 -13.00 -13.23
N LEU A 1001 18.63 -12.92 -11.97
CA LEU A 1001 17.25 -12.56 -11.59
C LEU A 1001 16.85 -11.20 -12.17
N ASP A 1002 17.72 -10.19 -12.06
CA ASP A 1002 17.42 -8.85 -12.58
C ASP A 1002 17.43 -8.82 -14.12
N ARG A 1003 18.22 -9.65 -14.79
CA ARG A 1003 18.16 -9.83 -16.25
C ARG A 1003 16.88 -10.54 -16.71
N MET A 1004 16.39 -11.50 -15.93
CA MET A 1004 15.19 -12.30 -16.24
C MET A 1004 13.89 -11.54 -15.96
N LEU A 1005 13.79 -10.83 -14.82
CA LEU A 1005 12.56 -10.14 -14.43
C LEU A 1005 12.39 -8.76 -15.07
N ARG A 1006 13.48 -8.08 -15.46
CA ARG A 1006 13.42 -6.70 -16.00
C ARG A 1006 12.42 -6.50 -17.15
N PRO A 1007 12.24 -7.40 -18.13
CA PRO A 1007 11.18 -7.26 -19.14
C PRO A 1007 9.78 -7.25 -18.51
N LEU A 1008 9.47 -8.23 -17.65
CA LEU A 1008 8.18 -8.37 -16.96
C LEU A 1008 7.91 -7.24 -15.95
N GLU A 1009 8.96 -6.61 -15.44
CA GLU A 1009 8.89 -5.48 -14.52
C GLU A 1009 8.75 -4.12 -15.22
N LEU A 1010 9.14 -4.00 -16.49
CA LEU A 1010 9.02 -2.77 -17.29
C LEU A 1010 7.78 -2.78 -18.18
N TYR A 1011 7.37 -3.95 -18.67
CA TYR A 1011 6.33 -4.11 -19.67
C TYR A 1011 5.24 -5.08 -19.19
N LEU A 1012 3.97 -4.67 -19.34
CA LEU A 1012 2.86 -5.63 -19.37
C LEU A 1012 2.90 -6.34 -20.73
N GLY A 1013 2.96 -7.68 -20.71
CA GLY A 1013 3.02 -8.50 -21.92
C GLY A 1013 1.77 -8.30 -22.78
N VAL A 1014 1.97 -8.00 -24.06
CA VAL A 1014 0.90 -7.71 -25.03
C VAL A 1014 -0.02 -8.92 -25.20
N ASP A 1015 0.56 -10.10 -25.01
CA ASP A 1015 -0.04 -11.44 -25.06
C ASP A 1015 -1.16 -11.64 -24.02
N LYS A 1016 -1.27 -10.76 -23.00
CA LYS A 1016 -2.39 -10.78 -22.03
C LYS A 1016 -3.65 -10.05 -22.50
N TRP A 1017 -3.67 -9.50 -23.72
CA TRP A 1017 -4.86 -8.94 -24.37
C TRP A 1017 -5.24 -9.64 -25.68
N SER A 1018 -4.42 -10.54 -26.21
CA SER A 1018 -4.74 -11.26 -27.44
C SER A 1018 -5.68 -12.44 -27.22
N GLU A 1019 -6.56 -12.67 -28.18
CA GLU A 1019 -7.44 -13.84 -28.19
C GLU A 1019 -6.63 -15.13 -28.43
N PRO A 1020 -6.88 -16.24 -27.71
CA PRO A 1020 -6.08 -17.47 -27.83
C PRO A 1020 -6.08 -18.09 -29.24
N GLU A 1021 -7.16 -17.90 -29.98
CA GLU A 1021 -7.29 -18.32 -31.39
C GLU A 1021 -6.28 -17.58 -32.28
N GLN A 1022 -6.04 -16.29 -32.01
CA GLN A 1022 -5.10 -15.46 -32.74
C GLN A 1022 -3.62 -15.77 -32.38
N GLU A 1023 -3.37 -16.37 -31.21
CA GLU A 1023 -2.04 -16.94 -30.88
C GLU A 1023 -1.80 -18.28 -31.56
N ARG A 1024 -2.80 -19.17 -31.57
CA ARG A 1024 -2.75 -20.46 -32.26
C ARG A 1024 -2.45 -20.30 -33.74
N LEU A 1025 -3.20 -19.44 -34.44
CA LEU A 1025 -2.99 -19.17 -35.87
C LEU A 1025 -1.57 -18.63 -36.18
N LEU A 1026 -1.02 -17.76 -35.31
CA LEU A 1026 0.34 -17.24 -35.48
C LEU A 1026 1.43 -18.30 -35.23
N ALA A 1027 1.17 -19.28 -34.36
CA ALA A 1027 2.09 -20.38 -34.05
C ALA A 1027 2.03 -21.51 -35.11
N GLU A 1028 0.83 -21.82 -35.62
CA GLU A 1028 0.62 -22.80 -36.70
C GLU A 1028 1.36 -22.41 -37.98
N GLU A 1029 1.30 -21.13 -38.38
CA GLU A 1029 2.02 -20.65 -39.57
C GLU A 1029 3.56 -20.69 -39.44
N ASP A 1030 4.11 -20.76 -38.23
CA ASP A 1030 5.55 -20.92 -37.98
C ASP A 1030 5.96 -22.38 -37.72
N GLY A 1031 5.00 -23.31 -37.65
CA GLY A 1031 5.23 -24.73 -37.39
C GLY A 1031 5.68 -25.04 -35.95
N ALA A 1032 5.30 -24.20 -34.98
CA ALA A 1032 5.53 -24.45 -33.56
C ALA A 1032 4.57 -25.52 -33.01
N ASP A 1033 4.93 -26.16 -31.89
CA ASP A 1033 4.07 -27.16 -31.25
C ASP A 1033 2.88 -26.49 -30.55
N THR A 1034 1.69 -26.56 -31.14
CA THR A 1034 0.46 -25.99 -30.57
C THR A 1034 -0.08 -26.75 -29.36
N THR A 1035 0.56 -27.84 -28.96
CA THR A 1035 0.31 -28.58 -27.71
C THR A 1035 1.28 -28.22 -26.58
N ASP A 1036 2.36 -27.46 -26.86
CA ASP A 1036 3.23 -26.85 -25.85
C ASP A 1036 2.94 -25.35 -25.75
N ASP A 1037 2.14 -24.95 -24.75
CA ASP A 1037 1.81 -23.54 -24.47
C ASP A 1037 3.06 -22.64 -24.40
N ALA A 1038 4.22 -23.18 -23.98
CA ALA A 1038 5.46 -22.42 -23.90
C ALA A 1038 6.09 -22.16 -25.29
N ASP A 1039 6.00 -23.09 -26.23
CA ASP A 1039 6.53 -22.94 -27.59
C ASP A 1039 5.54 -22.16 -28.49
N LEU A 1040 4.23 -22.36 -28.29
CA LEU A 1040 3.15 -21.57 -28.87
C LEU A 1040 3.23 -20.09 -28.47
N HIS A 1041 3.29 -19.78 -27.17
CA HIS A 1041 3.45 -18.40 -26.72
C HIS A 1041 4.79 -17.81 -27.19
N ALA A 1042 5.88 -18.59 -27.20
CA ALA A 1042 7.16 -18.12 -27.71
C ALA A 1042 7.08 -17.73 -29.20
N SER A 1043 6.56 -18.61 -30.06
CA SER A 1043 6.40 -18.36 -31.50
C SER A 1043 5.53 -17.12 -31.77
N ALA A 1044 4.33 -17.06 -31.18
CA ALA A 1044 3.42 -15.92 -31.34
C ALA A 1044 4.07 -14.60 -30.89
N HIS A 1045 4.78 -14.60 -29.76
CA HIS A 1045 5.51 -13.44 -29.25
C HIS A 1045 6.70 -13.04 -30.14
N GLY A 1046 7.40 -14.02 -30.74
CA GLY A 1046 8.48 -13.80 -31.69
C GLY A 1046 8.03 -13.03 -32.93
N ARG A 1047 6.92 -13.48 -33.55
CA ARG A 1047 6.28 -12.76 -34.67
C ARG A 1047 5.85 -11.34 -34.29
N ARG A 1048 5.24 -11.16 -33.11
CA ARG A 1048 4.80 -9.84 -32.61
C ARG A 1048 5.95 -8.84 -32.43
N LEU A 1049 7.17 -9.32 -32.19
CA LEU A 1049 8.40 -8.53 -32.13
C LEU A 1049 9.18 -8.47 -33.45
N GLY A 1050 8.74 -9.17 -34.51
CA GLY A 1050 9.46 -9.26 -35.79
C GLY A 1050 10.72 -10.14 -35.76
N LEU A 1051 10.85 -11.01 -34.76
CA LEU A 1051 12.05 -11.82 -34.50
C LEU A 1051 11.88 -13.26 -35.02
N LYS A 1052 12.63 -13.64 -36.06
CA LYS A 1052 12.58 -14.99 -36.66
C LYS A 1052 13.08 -16.13 -35.76
N LYS A 1053 13.76 -15.83 -34.64
CA LYS A 1053 14.11 -16.78 -33.57
C LYS A 1053 14.22 -16.00 -32.25
N LEU A 1054 13.61 -16.54 -31.20
CA LEU A 1054 13.74 -16.01 -29.84
C LEU A 1054 15.03 -16.52 -29.16
N PRO A 1055 15.50 -15.86 -28.09
CA PRO A 1055 16.34 -16.54 -27.11
C PRO A 1055 15.61 -17.78 -26.58
N LYS A 1056 16.35 -18.86 -26.28
CA LYS A 1056 15.75 -20.10 -25.74
C LYS A 1056 14.91 -19.80 -24.49
N PRO A 1057 13.72 -20.41 -24.34
CA PRO A 1057 12.90 -20.24 -23.15
C PRO A 1057 13.63 -20.76 -21.90
N MET A 1058 13.11 -20.37 -20.75
CA MET A 1058 13.54 -20.85 -19.44
C MET A 1058 13.35 -22.39 -19.35
N PRO A 1059 14.16 -23.13 -18.56
CA PRO A 1059 13.84 -24.52 -18.26
C PRO A 1059 12.42 -24.62 -17.68
N ARG A 1060 11.54 -25.45 -18.27
CA ARG A 1060 10.08 -25.45 -18.00
C ARG A 1060 9.72 -25.30 -16.52
N TRP A 1061 10.28 -26.16 -15.65
CA TRP A 1061 10.03 -26.11 -14.19
C TRP A 1061 10.20 -24.73 -13.52
N LEU A 1062 11.04 -23.85 -14.08
CA LEU A 1062 11.30 -22.51 -13.57
C LEU A 1062 10.36 -21.45 -14.19
N SER A 1063 9.93 -21.61 -15.45
CA SER A 1063 8.83 -20.81 -16.01
C SER A 1063 7.52 -21.16 -15.30
N ASP A 1064 7.21 -22.44 -15.15
CA ASP A 1064 5.98 -22.92 -14.52
C ASP A 1064 5.86 -22.40 -13.07
N PHE A 1065 6.98 -22.39 -12.34
CA PHE A 1065 7.08 -21.80 -11.00
C PHE A 1065 6.91 -20.27 -10.99
N PHE A 1066 7.48 -19.55 -11.97
CA PHE A 1066 7.34 -18.09 -12.06
C PHE A 1066 5.91 -17.69 -12.45
N ASP A 1067 5.34 -18.31 -13.49
CA ASP A 1067 3.99 -18.02 -13.97
C ASP A 1067 2.92 -18.44 -12.96
N SER A 1068 3.11 -19.53 -12.21
CA SER A 1068 2.23 -19.91 -11.08
C SER A 1068 2.19 -18.83 -9.98
N ILE A 1069 3.33 -18.23 -9.64
CA ILE A 1069 3.39 -17.13 -8.65
C ILE A 1069 2.76 -15.85 -9.22
N ILE A 1070 2.99 -15.54 -10.50
CA ILE A 1070 2.45 -14.35 -11.17
C ILE A 1070 0.93 -14.47 -11.33
N SER A 1071 0.41 -15.60 -11.80
CA SER A 1071 -1.03 -15.85 -12.02
C SER A 1071 -1.80 -15.84 -10.71
N ALA A 1072 -1.36 -16.60 -9.70
CA ALA A 1072 -2.02 -16.65 -8.39
C ALA A 1072 -1.98 -15.29 -7.69
N SER A 1073 -0.93 -14.48 -7.89
CA SER A 1073 -0.90 -13.11 -7.36
C SER A 1073 -1.85 -12.17 -8.13
N ARG A 1074 -1.90 -12.29 -9.45
CA ARG A 1074 -2.79 -11.53 -10.34
C ARG A 1074 -4.27 -11.82 -10.05
N GLU A 1075 -4.70 -13.08 -10.01
CA GLU A 1075 -6.10 -13.47 -9.75
C GLU A 1075 -6.56 -13.04 -8.34
N LYS A 1076 -5.67 -13.20 -7.35
CA LYS A 1076 -5.89 -12.73 -5.99
C LYS A 1076 -6.01 -11.20 -5.90
N ALA A 1077 -5.30 -10.44 -6.73
CA ALA A 1077 -5.44 -9.00 -6.82
C ALA A 1077 -6.69 -8.57 -7.61
N SER A 1078 -6.99 -9.23 -8.72
CA SER A 1078 -8.20 -8.98 -9.53
C SER A 1078 -9.49 -9.25 -8.75
N SER A 1079 -9.52 -10.28 -7.89
CA SER A 1079 -10.69 -10.51 -7.03
C SER A 1079 -10.90 -9.38 -6.00
N TRP A 1080 -9.85 -8.68 -5.56
CA TRP A 1080 -10.00 -7.50 -4.69
C TRP A 1080 -10.42 -6.24 -5.46
N LEU A 1081 -9.99 -6.11 -6.72
CA LEU A 1081 -10.33 -4.96 -7.58
C LEU A 1081 -11.73 -5.07 -8.20
N ARG A 1082 -12.31 -6.28 -8.30
CA ARG A 1082 -13.67 -6.52 -8.81
C ARG A 1082 -14.80 -6.30 -7.79
N GLN A 1083 -14.50 -6.19 -6.49
CA GLN A 1083 -15.53 -6.20 -5.44
C GLN A 1083 -16.38 -4.91 -5.35
N ASP A 1084 -15.95 -3.79 -5.96
CA ASP A 1084 -16.69 -2.51 -5.92
C ASP A 1084 -17.77 -2.36 -7.01
N ALA A 1085 -18.22 -3.48 -7.60
CA ALA A 1085 -19.24 -3.52 -8.65
C ALA A 1085 -20.63 -2.93 -8.25
N GLY A 1086 -20.84 -2.60 -6.97
CA GLY A 1086 -22.01 -1.82 -6.52
C GLY A 1086 -22.03 -0.35 -6.98
N TRP A 1087 -20.95 0.14 -7.60
CA TRP A 1087 -20.82 1.51 -8.13
C TRP A 1087 -20.47 1.54 -9.64
N SER A 1088 -20.86 0.51 -10.39
CA SER A 1088 -20.52 0.37 -11.82
C SER A 1088 -21.47 1.15 -12.75
N ASP A 1089 -21.18 2.43 -13.01
CA ASP A 1089 -21.63 3.12 -14.24
C ASP A 1089 -20.73 4.30 -14.67
N ASP A 1090 -19.97 4.91 -13.74
CA ASP A 1090 -19.03 6.03 -13.98
C ASP A 1090 -17.78 5.64 -14.81
N SER A 1091 -17.97 5.07 -16.01
CA SER A 1091 -16.98 5.09 -17.07
C SER A 1091 -16.86 6.54 -17.57
N VAL A 1092 -15.75 7.19 -17.25
CA VAL A 1092 -15.63 8.64 -17.41
C VAL A 1092 -15.49 9.02 -18.89
N GLN A 1093 -16.62 9.27 -19.55
CA GLN A 1093 -16.64 9.65 -20.95
C GLN A 1093 -16.06 11.06 -21.12
N PHE A 1094 -14.83 11.10 -21.65
CA PHE A 1094 -14.16 12.35 -21.99
C PHE A 1094 -14.85 13.00 -23.18
N SER A 1095 -15.26 14.27 -23.03
CA SER A 1095 -15.67 15.07 -24.18
C SER A 1095 -14.50 15.21 -25.16
N GLU A 1096 -14.77 15.29 -26.47
CA GLU A 1096 -13.71 15.51 -27.45
C GLU A 1096 -12.85 16.74 -27.11
N ASP A 1097 -13.47 17.76 -26.52
CA ASP A 1097 -12.82 19.01 -26.15
C ASP A 1097 -11.89 18.87 -24.94
N ASP A 1098 -12.20 17.97 -23.99
CA ASP A 1098 -11.27 17.59 -22.93
C ASP A 1098 -10.10 16.77 -23.51
N ILE A 1099 -10.37 15.83 -24.43
CA ILE A 1099 -9.31 15.06 -25.12
C ILE A 1099 -8.37 16.00 -25.89
N LYS A 1100 -8.91 16.88 -26.74
CA LYS A 1100 -8.13 17.86 -27.53
C LYS A 1100 -7.21 18.73 -26.66
N LYS A 1101 -7.60 19.01 -25.41
CA LYS A 1101 -6.86 19.88 -24.48
C LYS A 1101 -5.98 19.12 -23.47
N ALA A 1102 -6.12 17.80 -23.35
CA ALA A 1102 -5.56 16.99 -22.25
C ALA A 1102 -4.04 17.13 -22.05
N TYR A 1103 -3.26 17.12 -23.12
CA TYR A 1103 -1.79 17.22 -23.08
C TYR A 1103 -1.27 18.54 -23.68
N ILE A 1104 -2.02 19.63 -23.51
CA ILE A 1104 -1.54 20.99 -23.78
C ILE A 1104 -0.92 21.57 -22.49
N ALA A 1105 0.27 22.15 -22.59
CA ALA A 1105 0.95 22.76 -21.43
C ALA A 1105 0.05 23.85 -20.78
N PRO A 1106 -0.15 23.85 -19.44
CA PRO A 1106 -1.11 24.73 -18.77
C PRO A 1106 -0.93 26.23 -19.04
N ALA A 1107 0.28 26.68 -19.39
CA ALA A 1107 0.53 28.08 -19.72
C ALA A 1107 -0.23 28.58 -20.96
N PHE A 1108 -0.63 27.69 -21.89
CA PHE A 1108 -1.50 28.04 -23.02
C PHE A 1108 -2.98 28.12 -22.65
N THR A 1109 -3.45 27.35 -21.67
CA THR A 1109 -4.88 27.17 -21.36
C THR A 1109 -5.32 27.82 -20.04
N SER A 1110 -4.38 28.25 -19.20
CA SER A 1110 -4.64 28.88 -17.91
C SER A 1110 -5.37 30.21 -18.08
N LYS A 1111 -6.65 30.24 -17.72
CA LYS A 1111 -7.44 31.48 -17.56
C LYS A 1111 -6.85 32.36 -16.45
N THR A 1112 -7.12 33.67 -16.50
CA THR A 1112 -6.84 34.58 -15.38
C THR A 1112 -7.60 34.10 -14.13
N PRO A 1113 -6.99 34.12 -12.93
CA PRO A 1113 -7.69 33.75 -11.71
C PRO A 1113 -8.91 34.64 -11.47
N LYS A 1114 -10.08 34.07 -11.13
CA LYS A 1114 -11.20 34.83 -10.55
C LYS A 1114 -10.74 35.35 -9.19
N LEU A 1115 -10.79 36.65 -8.97
CA LEU A 1115 -10.42 37.29 -7.70
C LEU A 1115 -11.46 36.94 -6.64
N TRP A 1116 -11.02 36.63 -5.42
CA TRP A 1116 -11.88 36.24 -4.31
C TRP A 1116 -11.56 37.07 -3.07
N ILE A 1117 -12.40 38.07 -2.83
CA ILE A 1117 -12.36 38.98 -1.68
C ILE A 1117 -13.47 38.59 -0.69
N PRO A 1118 -13.41 39.00 0.58
CA PRO A 1118 -14.51 38.79 1.51
C PRO A 1118 -15.57 39.90 1.39
N ARG A 1119 -16.83 39.51 1.62
CA ARG A 1119 -17.97 40.42 1.79
C ARG A 1119 -17.81 41.26 3.06
N ASP A 1120 -18.25 42.50 3.00
CA ASP A 1120 -18.27 43.44 4.12
C ASP A 1120 -19.66 44.04 4.35
N ASN A 1121 -19.94 44.43 5.59
CA ASN A 1121 -21.22 45.02 6.01
C ASN A 1121 -21.46 46.45 5.50
N TYR A 1122 -20.53 47.03 4.74
CA TYR A 1122 -20.54 48.44 4.34
C TYR A 1122 -20.50 48.66 2.82
N GLY A 1123 -20.40 47.60 2.01
CA GLY A 1123 -20.51 47.64 0.55
C GLY A 1123 -19.20 47.93 -0.21
N ILE A 1124 -18.05 47.98 0.45
CA ILE A 1124 -16.75 48.22 -0.20
C ILE A 1124 -16.39 47.08 -1.17
N SER A 1125 -16.63 45.82 -0.76
CA SER A 1125 -16.43 44.62 -1.58
C SER A 1125 -17.15 44.72 -2.94
N LYS A 1126 -18.39 45.22 -2.95
CA LYS A 1126 -19.17 45.43 -4.19
C LYS A 1126 -18.56 46.51 -5.08
N GLN A 1127 -18.09 47.62 -4.51
CA GLN A 1127 -17.42 48.68 -5.26
C GLN A 1127 -16.13 48.20 -5.92
N GLU A 1128 -15.33 47.38 -5.22
CA GLU A 1128 -14.11 46.81 -5.78
C GLU A 1128 -14.40 45.69 -6.81
N ILE A 1129 -15.48 44.91 -6.66
CA ILE A 1129 -15.96 43.99 -7.70
C ILE A 1129 -16.32 44.76 -8.98
N GLU A 1130 -17.17 45.79 -8.89
CA GLU A 1130 -17.50 46.62 -10.05
C GLU A 1130 -16.27 47.28 -10.69
N ALA A 1131 -15.31 47.72 -9.88
CA ALA A 1131 -14.06 48.30 -10.40
C ALA A 1131 -13.20 47.28 -11.14
N ASN A 1132 -13.08 46.05 -10.63
CA ASN A 1132 -12.38 44.95 -11.28
C ASN A 1132 -13.08 44.50 -12.57
N GLU A 1133 -14.41 44.40 -12.58
CA GLU A 1133 -15.17 43.96 -13.76
C GLU A 1133 -15.07 44.95 -14.93
N ARG A 1134 -15.01 46.27 -14.64
CA ARG A 1134 -14.73 47.31 -15.66
C ARG A 1134 -13.37 47.15 -16.33
N GLU A 1135 -12.37 46.66 -15.58
CA GLU A 1135 -11.02 46.33 -16.07
C GLU A 1135 -10.91 44.87 -16.58
N GLY A 1136 -12.04 44.16 -16.77
CA GLY A 1136 -12.09 42.80 -17.30
C GLY A 1136 -11.67 41.69 -16.33
N MET A 1137 -11.50 41.99 -15.03
CA MET A 1137 -11.14 41.03 -13.99
C MET A 1137 -12.38 40.50 -13.27
N ALA A 1138 -12.71 39.22 -13.48
CA ALA A 1138 -13.81 38.56 -12.79
C ALA A 1138 -13.53 38.44 -11.28
N SER A 1139 -14.42 38.97 -10.45
CA SER A 1139 -14.31 39.02 -8.98
C SER A 1139 -15.52 38.36 -8.29
N THR A 1140 -15.48 38.19 -6.96
CA THR A 1140 -16.63 37.78 -6.14
C THR A 1140 -16.37 37.97 -4.64
N ASP A 1141 -17.46 38.17 -3.88
CA ASP A 1141 -17.51 38.22 -2.42
C ASP A 1141 -18.24 36.99 -1.81
N GLU A 1142 -18.50 35.95 -2.60
CA GLU A 1142 -19.24 34.75 -2.19
C GLU A 1142 -18.40 33.85 -1.28
N ALA A 1143 -19.05 33.17 -0.32
CA ALA A 1143 -18.43 32.22 0.61
C ALA A 1143 -17.25 32.75 1.48
N ALA A 1144 -17.04 34.07 1.56
CA ALA A 1144 -16.08 34.70 2.47
C ALA A 1144 -16.65 36.02 3.02
N GLU A 1145 -16.43 36.31 4.31
CA GLU A 1145 -16.98 37.48 4.99
C GLU A 1145 -16.03 38.05 6.04
N ILE A 1146 -16.17 39.33 6.37
CA ILE A 1146 -15.44 40.00 7.45
C ILE A 1146 -16.40 40.48 8.55
N ASP A 1147 -16.08 40.16 9.80
CA ASP A 1147 -16.83 40.61 10.98
C ASP A 1147 -16.51 42.06 11.40
N GLU A 1148 -17.28 42.64 12.35
CA GLU A 1148 -17.07 44.03 12.79
C GLU A 1148 -15.72 44.27 13.51
N ASP A 1149 -15.09 43.20 14.04
CA ASP A 1149 -13.72 43.19 14.57
C ASP A 1149 -12.65 43.23 13.46
N GLY A 1150 -13.05 42.97 12.21
CA GLY A 1150 -12.20 42.84 11.04
C GLY A 1150 -11.38 41.55 11.04
N ARG A 1151 -12.01 40.42 11.38
CA ARG A 1151 -11.50 39.05 11.19
C ARG A 1151 -12.18 38.44 9.97
N LEU A 1152 -11.44 37.57 9.25
CA LEU A 1152 -11.91 36.88 8.06
C LEU A 1152 -12.49 35.51 8.41
N HIS A 1153 -13.72 35.25 7.98
CA HIS A 1153 -14.38 33.94 8.00
C HIS A 1153 -14.67 33.50 6.55
N TRP A 1154 -14.71 32.19 6.30
CA TRP A 1154 -15.05 31.64 4.99
C TRP A 1154 -15.78 30.29 5.12
N ASN A 1155 -16.62 29.96 4.15
CA ASN A 1155 -17.45 28.76 4.22
C ASN A 1155 -16.64 27.50 3.86
N HIS A 1156 -16.49 26.60 4.83
CA HIS A 1156 -15.83 25.31 4.66
C HIS A 1156 -16.62 24.32 3.76
N ASN A 1157 -17.85 24.65 3.34
CA ASN A 1157 -18.52 23.90 2.27
C ASN A 1157 -17.87 24.18 0.91
N PHE A 1158 -17.10 23.19 0.43
CA PHE A 1158 -16.37 23.27 -0.83
C PHE A 1158 -17.25 23.60 -2.04
N GLU A 1159 -18.52 23.19 -2.05
CA GLU A 1159 -19.41 23.39 -3.19
C GLU A 1159 -19.86 24.86 -3.36
N GLU A 1160 -19.74 25.67 -2.29
CA GLU A 1160 -20.02 27.10 -2.30
C GLU A 1160 -18.77 27.96 -2.56
N VAL A 1161 -17.57 27.39 -2.46
CA VAL A 1161 -16.31 28.16 -2.62
C VAL A 1161 -16.09 28.50 -4.11
N PRO A 1162 -16.06 29.79 -4.50
CA PRO A 1162 -16.09 30.19 -5.92
C PRO A 1162 -14.80 29.90 -6.71
N ILE A 1163 -13.73 29.45 -6.02
CA ILE A 1163 -12.48 28.98 -6.64
C ILE A 1163 -12.32 27.46 -6.61
N PHE A 1164 -13.26 26.72 -6.00
CA PHE A 1164 -13.25 25.27 -6.04
C PHE A 1164 -13.81 24.77 -7.38
N SER A 1165 -13.25 23.67 -7.86
CA SER A 1165 -13.85 22.88 -8.94
C SER A 1165 -13.72 21.41 -8.56
N LYS A 1166 -14.81 20.65 -8.67
CA LYS A 1166 -14.75 19.19 -8.55
C LYS A 1166 -13.80 18.68 -9.64
N ALA A 1167 -12.79 17.92 -9.25
CA ALA A 1167 -11.82 17.40 -10.19
C ALA A 1167 -12.53 16.46 -11.18
N LYS A 1168 -12.55 16.83 -12.47
CA LYS A 1168 -12.83 15.85 -13.53
C LYS A 1168 -11.84 14.70 -13.37
N ALA A 1169 -12.31 13.46 -13.43
CA ALA A 1169 -11.44 12.29 -13.44
C ALA A 1169 -10.77 12.17 -14.82
N VAL A 1170 -9.43 12.10 -14.85
CA VAL A 1170 -8.57 12.11 -16.06
C VAL A 1170 -7.38 11.16 -15.89
#